data_AF-A0A7Y2B790-F1
#
_entry.id   AF-A0A7Y2B790-F1
#
_cell.length_a   1.000
_cell.length_b   1.000
_cell.length_c   1.000
_cell.angle_alpha   90.00
_cell.angle_beta   90.00
_cell.angle_gamma   90.00
#
_symmetry.space_group_name_H-M   'P 1'
#
loop_
_entity.id
_entity.type
_entity.pdbx_description
1 polymer ?
#
loop_
_entity_poly.entity_id
_entity_poly.type
_entity_poly.pdbx_seq_one_letter_code
_entity_poly.pdbx_strand_id
1 'polypeptide(L)'
;MSPRRMNTVVPAAILITTFLYFWPFFFQGKIFWTTDPARWTPWSEVKESVRPHFQPDLALSYYPRRQFMALARENGEFPLWNPYSFCGTPYLADIQTQVFYPINWPLFLLSPERQFPLYLWIHCVIGAIGFYVLARSLGIVPVVCGIAAVAFGFNEYFYKNFGLPTFFAAAAWAPWCLWVTLRLVRRPNAATALLGALIWCQEFLAGQPQTAVHTVYATLTILAVNLLLREGSTGRWRRVVGYGSMMCVLALGIAAAQILPTAELARHSARADLSYETVASGAFQSVDLLRLLVPDFFGSSQTSDVWTGRFGDEDEHFHRTSFSSLSAGTPLFLLALLGLVFGIRRENRGRVLPWLVLLLVTCGIAFATPLLQVAHRFLPGFAVARVDRLANWIVLAQFVTAAWGAHFLLREYGRVFWIRAFGVAAVVICVAGFFFVRSHAAELPAILNADPLEGRRAGDRLMPETVEGIVTRTGWAAGFGIVTGLMLLAPVPVVRALAPLVLGASHLILVGLAYQGAKDPGAAHSLTPSIENLVSVLDEGDAGGGRLMRFQRDPGSKDATSRVLPPSTNVPFRIRDVQGYNALSNRLVGETLERATGENLFSHGIWTGRRIVAPQSELALDLPLWDVLAVRALVMKGTPGRYTFGGRGWTVRGTDDFTLWEKGDFLPRIRLAPVAVGVTEETMRRNLAFRRVPGRVAPIEPAREVLWVGEGSLDAPDAAPGSVHVLYDGLNRIEVETNAATEQMLVVADTYMEGWEATVDGEPREILPVFGVVRGVVVPAGEHSVVMRYRPHSFRNGLLISGVSWIVMVLVYVRSRRRGKANGEIDV
;
A
#
# COMPACT_ATOMS: atom_id res chain seq x y z
N MET A 1 -13.38 40.46 -5.56
CA MET A 1 -11.91 40.29 -5.75
C MET A 1 -11.61 39.98 -7.21
N SER A 2 -10.53 40.52 -7.78
CA SER A 2 -10.13 40.19 -9.16
C SER A 2 -9.66 38.73 -9.25
N PRO A 3 -9.82 38.06 -10.42
CA PRO A 3 -9.34 36.68 -10.63
C PRO A 3 -7.84 36.50 -10.32
N ARG A 4 -7.03 37.54 -10.57
CA ARG A 4 -5.58 37.53 -10.27
C ARG A 4 -5.30 37.43 -8.77
N ARG A 5 -6.00 38.20 -7.92
CA ARG A 5 -5.83 38.11 -6.46
C ARG A 5 -6.23 36.73 -5.93
N MET A 6 -7.27 36.12 -6.51
CA MET A 6 -7.75 34.80 -6.05
C MET A 6 -6.75 33.66 -6.34
N ASN A 7 -5.91 33.80 -7.36
CA ASN A 7 -4.84 32.84 -7.66
C ASN A 7 -3.75 32.82 -6.58
N THR A 8 -3.65 33.85 -5.74
CA THR A 8 -2.71 33.92 -4.62
C THR A 8 -3.39 33.57 -3.30
N VAL A 9 -4.60 34.08 -3.08
CA VAL A 9 -5.35 33.87 -1.82
C VAL A 9 -5.74 32.41 -1.62
N VAL A 10 -6.16 31.68 -2.66
CA VAL A 10 -6.63 30.30 -2.51
C VAL A 10 -5.51 29.33 -2.12
N PRO A 11 -4.34 29.31 -2.80
CA PRO A 11 -3.22 28.48 -2.35
C PRO A 11 -2.79 28.80 -0.92
N ALA A 12 -2.76 30.08 -0.52
CA ALA A 12 -2.46 30.47 0.84
C ALA A 12 -3.49 29.93 1.85
N ALA A 13 -4.79 30.00 1.52
CA ALA A 13 -5.85 29.42 2.35
C ALA A 13 -5.71 27.90 2.48
N ILE A 14 -5.42 27.18 1.39
CA ILE A 14 -5.17 25.74 1.43
C ILE A 14 -3.99 25.42 2.35
N LEU A 15 -2.86 26.15 2.21
CA LEU A 15 -1.68 25.96 3.05
C LEU A 15 -2.01 26.22 4.52
N ILE A 16 -2.69 27.32 4.85
CA ILE A 16 -3.05 27.67 6.22
C ILE A 16 -4.00 26.63 6.82
N THR A 17 -5.08 26.26 6.12
CA THR A 17 -6.07 25.31 6.66
C THR A 17 -5.48 23.92 6.84
N THR A 18 -4.69 23.44 5.88
CA THR A 18 -3.98 22.14 6.02
C THR A 18 -2.93 22.18 7.11
N PHE A 19 -2.17 23.28 7.23
CA PHE A 19 -1.18 23.42 8.30
C PHE A 19 -1.84 23.46 9.69
N LEU A 20 -2.93 24.22 9.84
CA LEU A 20 -3.73 24.23 11.06
C LEU A 20 -4.32 22.86 11.39
N TYR A 21 -4.62 22.03 10.38
CA TYR A 21 -5.03 20.66 10.63
C TYR A 21 -3.85 19.79 11.12
N PHE A 22 -2.62 19.98 10.66
CA PHE A 22 -1.45 19.17 11.08
C PHE A 22 -0.60 19.83 12.19
N TRP A 23 -1.07 20.92 12.79
CA TRP A 23 -0.30 21.72 13.76
C TRP A 23 0.26 20.96 14.98
N PRO A 24 -0.39 19.90 15.55
CA PRO A 24 0.14 19.24 16.74
C PRO A 24 1.48 18.55 16.48
N PHE A 25 1.71 18.08 15.24
CA PHE A 25 2.97 17.44 14.85
C PHE A 25 4.13 18.44 14.78
N PHE A 26 3.85 19.69 14.44
CA PHE A 26 4.88 20.71 14.24
C PHE A 26 5.21 21.50 15.52
N PHE A 27 4.22 21.73 16.39
CA PHE A 27 4.41 22.57 17.59
C PHE A 27 4.33 21.82 18.92
N GLN A 28 3.66 20.66 18.98
CA GLN A 28 3.49 19.90 20.22
C GLN A 28 4.38 18.65 20.27
N GLY A 29 5.23 18.42 19.26
CA GLY A 29 6.09 17.25 19.20
C GLY A 29 5.34 15.92 19.11
N LYS A 30 4.07 15.93 18.69
CA LYS A 30 3.28 14.71 18.48
C LYS A 30 3.83 13.90 17.30
N ILE A 31 3.61 12.60 17.32
CA ILE A 31 3.96 11.66 16.23
C ILE A 31 2.69 11.10 15.58
N PHE A 32 2.77 10.74 14.30
CA PHE A 32 1.63 10.19 13.56
C PHE A 32 1.54 8.68 13.74
N TRP A 33 0.44 8.24 14.35
CA TRP A 33 0.08 6.83 14.51
C TRP A 33 -1.43 6.64 14.39
N THR A 34 -1.82 5.56 13.71
CA THR A 34 -3.23 5.19 13.56
C THR A 34 -3.80 4.58 14.83
N THR A 35 -3.01 3.77 15.54
CA THR A 35 -3.36 3.17 16.84
C THR A 35 -2.54 3.78 17.97
N ASP A 36 -2.78 3.35 19.20
CA ASP A 36 -1.83 3.53 20.29
C ASP A 36 -0.47 2.87 19.95
N PRO A 37 0.66 3.59 19.95
CA PRO A 37 2.00 3.02 19.73
C PRO A 37 2.35 1.92 20.73
N ALA A 38 1.83 1.98 21.96
CA ALA A 38 2.09 1.00 23.01
C ALA A 38 1.63 -0.42 22.63
N ARG A 39 0.68 -0.55 21.68
CA ARG A 39 0.22 -1.86 21.15
C ARG A 39 1.19 -2.50 20.16
N TRP A 40 2.10 -1.72 19.60
CA TRP A 40 3.07 -2.16 18.60
C TRP A 40 4.49 -2.05 19.11
N THR A 41 4.67 -1.74 20.40
CA THR A 41 5.98 -1.89 21.02
C THR A 41 6.43 -3.34 20.82
N PRO A 42 7.73 -3.55 20.56
CA PRO A 42 8.27 -4.88 20.33
C PRO A 42 7.89 -5.93 21.40
N TRP A 43 7.53 -5.53 22.64
CA TRP A 43 7.25 -6.45 23.76
C TRP A 43 6.02 -6.05 24.59
N SER A 44 4.96 -5.52 23.98
CA SER A 44 3.85 -4.91 24.73
C SER A 44 3.21 -5.83 25.79
N GLU A 45 3.33 -5.44 27.07
CA GLU A 45 2.57 -6.01 28.20
C GLU A 45 1.14 -5.46 28.33
N VAL A 46 0.77 -4.46 27.52
CA VAL A 46 -0.49 -3.71 27.71
C VAL A 46 -1.72 -4.63 27.57
N LYS A 47 -2.28 -4.99 28.73
CA LYS A 47 -3.60 -5.60 28.89
C LYS A 47 -4.66 -4.51 28.80
N GLU A 48 -5.51 -4.61 27.78
CA GLU A 48 -6.78 -3.92 27.60
C GLU A 48 -6.83 -2.37 27.52
N SER A 49 -7.36 -1.87 26.40
CA SER A 49 -8.66 -1.18 26.38
C SER A 49 -9.16 -1.08 24.94
N VAL A 50 -10.48 -1.13 24.76
CA VAL A 50 -11.21 -1.27 23.49
C VAL A 50 -10.93 -0.08 22.53
N ARG A 51 -10.71 -0.43 21.24
CA ARG A 51 -10.72 0.35 19.96
C ARG A 51 -10.77 1.90 20.03
N PRO A 52 -9.94 2.63 19.23
CA PRO A 52 -10.27 2.85 17.81
C PRO A 52 -9.08 2.94 16.82
N HIS A 53 -9.38 2.67 15.54
CA HIS A 53 -8.52 2.72 14.34
C HIS A 53 -7.43 1.64 14.20
N PHE A 54 -7.83 0.38 13.99
CA PHE A 54 -6.89 -0.73 13.74
C PHE A 54 -6.31 -0.68 12.32
N GLN A 55 -5.37 0.21 12.06
CA GLN A 55 -4.63 0.17 10.80
C GLN A 55 -3.18 -0.27 11.04
N PRO A 56 -2.91 -1.59 11.03
CA PRO A 56 -1.63 -2.14 11.46
C PRO A 56 -0.50 -1.89 10.45
N ASP A 57 -0.83 -1.66 9.18
CA ASP A 57 0.18 -1.55 8.10
C ASP A 57 1.19 -0.43 8.32
N LEU A 58 0.75 0.68 8.94
CA LEU A 58 1.64 1.78 9.29
C LEU A 58 2.77 1.29 10.20
N ALA A 59 2.43 0.55 11.26
CA ALA A 59 3.36 0.01 12.24
C ALA A 59 4.16 -1.18 11.71
N LEU A 60 3.53 -2.08 10.94
CA LEU A 60 4.12 -3.34 10.50
C LEU A 60 4.93 -3.26 9.20
N SER A 61 4.65 -2.26 8.35
CA SER A 61 5.31 -2.15 7.04
C SER A 61 5.93 -0.78 6.83
N TYR A 62 5.18 0.31 7.00
CA TYR A 62 5.67 1.63 6.57
C TYR A 62 6.76 2.19 7.50
N TYR A 63 6.58 2.17 8.82
CA TYR A 63 7.61 2.59 9.78
C TYR A 63 8.90 1.77 9.64
N PRO A 64 8.85 0.41 9.67
CA PRO A 64 10.01 -0.44 9.46
C PRO A 64 10.78 -0.13 8.17
N ARG A 65 10.08 0.15 7.06
CA ARG A 65 10.73 0.54 5.81
C ARG A 65 11.48 1.86 5.93
N ARG A 66 10.92 2.86 6.62
CA ARG A 66 11.62 4.14 6.85
C ARG A 66 12.81 3.99 7.79
N GLN A 67 12.72 3.09 8.77
CA GLN A 67 13.85 2.73 9.63
C GLN A 67 14.94 2.00 8.85
N PHE A 68 14.58 1.05 7.97
CA PHE A 68 15.55 0.40 7.08
C PHE A 68 16.28 1.40 6.18
N MET A 69 15.55 2.38 5.62
CA MET A 69 16.14 3.43 4.78
C MET A 69 17.14 4.29 5.58
N ALA A 70 16.82 4.61 6.84
CA ALA A 70 17.73 5.31 7.74
C ALA A 70 19.00 4.48 8.02
N LEU A 71 18.82 3.18 8.28
CA LEU A 71 19.93 2.23 8.49
C LEU A 71 20.83 2.11 7.26
N ALA A 72 20.27 1.99 6.06
CA ALA A 72 21.05 1.93 4.82
C ALA A 72 21.88 3.21 4.62
N ARG A 73 21.30 4.37 4.91
CA ARG A 73 22.00 5.66 4.88
C ARG A 73 23.14 5.72 5.90
N GLU A 74 22.90 5.25 7.13
CA GLU A 74 23.93 5.19 8.19
C GLU A 74 25.12 4.31 7.78
N ASN A 75 24.87 3.21 7.08
CA ASN A 75 25.91 2.32 6.56
C ASN A 75 26.60 2.85 5.28
N GLY A 76 26.15 3.97 4.71
CA GLY A 76 26.66 4.48 3.43
C GLY A 76 26.33 3.59 2.24
N GLU A 77 25.30 2.73 2.37
CA GLU A 77 24.90 1.76 1.36
C GLU A 77 23.59 2.17 0.67
N PHE A 78 23.49 1.89 -0.64
CA PHE A 78 22.24 2.07 -1.37
C PHE A 78 21.29 0.89 -1.06
N PRO A 79 20.00 1.11 -0.76
CA PRO A 79 19.13 0.06 -0.20
C PRO A 79 18.57 -0.90 -1.26
N LEU A 80 19.38 -1.78 -1.85
CA LEU A 80 18.88 -2.76 -2.84
C LEU A 80 18.31 -4.01 -2.15
N TRP A 81 18.98 -4.53 -1.13
CA TRP A 81 18.63 -5.76 -0.42
C TRP A 81 18.40 -5.53 1.07
N ASN A 82 17.32 -6.07 1.62
CA ASN A 82 17.03 -6.07 3.05
C ASN A 82 17.28 -7.47 3.64
N PRO A 83 18.37 -7.69 4.41
CA PRO A 83 18.71 -9.01 4.97
C PRO A 83 17.90 -9.38 6.23
N TYR A 84 17.11 -8.44 6.77
CA TYR A 84 16.45 -8.57 8.09
C TYR A 84 15.03 -9.13 8.04
N SER A 85 14.45 -9.31 6.84
CA SER A 85 13.09 -9.82 6.68
C SER A 85 13.03 -10.91 5.61
N PHE A 86 12.20 -11.93 5.82
CA PHE A 86 11.98 -13.04 4.86
C PHE A 86 13.27 -13.75 4.43
N CYS A 87 14.22 -13.95 5.34
CA CYS A 87 15.55 -14.46 5.01
C CYS A 87 16.33 -13.61 4.00
N GLY A 88 15.95 -12.34 3.79
CA GLY A 88 16.49 -11.50 2.73
C GLY A 88 15.47 -11.26 1.62
N THR A 89 15.29 -9.99 1.24
CA THR A 89 14.34 -9.60 0.19
C THR A 89 14.80 -8.37 -0.59
N PRO A 90 14.49 -8.25 -1.89
CA PRO A 90 14.77 -7.05 -2.68
C PRO A 90 13.99 -5.82 -2.16
N TYR A 91 14.67 -4.95 -1.41
CA TYR A 91 14.05 -3.77 -0.81
C TYR A 91 13.62 -2.76 -1.87
N LEU A 92 14.53 -2.36 -2.76
CA LEU A 92 14.26 -1.35 -3.79
C LEU A 92 13.13 -1.78 -4.74
N ALA A 93 13.08 -3.06 -5.07
CA ALA A 93 12.09 -3.61 -6.00
C ALA A 93 10.67 -3.53 -5.45
N ASP A 94 10.49 -3.51 -4.12
CA ASP A 94 9.20 -3.22 -3.54
C ASP A 94 8.87 -1.73 -3.69
N ILE A 95 7.95 -1.43 -4.62
CA ILE A 95 7.54 -0.07 -4.98
C ILE A 95 6.99 0.74 -3.80
N GLN A 96 6.49 0.08 -2.74
CA GLN A 96 5.99 0.76 -1.56
C GLN A 96 7.09 1.37 -0.69
N THR A 97 8.36 1.05 -0.94
CA THR A 97 9.51 1.74 -0.30
C THR A 97 9.66 3.17 -0.79
N GLN A 98 9.19 3.48 -2.01
CA GLN A 98 9.21 4.80 -2.60
C GLN A 98 10.60 5.47 -2.60
N VAL A 99 11.68 4.70 -2.75
CA VAL A 99 13.07 5.22 -2.77
C VAL A 99 13.25 6.25 -3.88
N PHE A 100 12.71 5.99 -5.07
CA PHE A 100 12.76 6.91 -6.20
C PHE A 100 11.68 7.98 -6.22
N TYR A 101 10.80 8.03 -5.22
CA TYR A 101 9.78 9.06 -5.15
C TYR A 101 10.38 10.39 -4.67
N PRO A 102 10.45 11.45 -5.51
CA PRO A 102 11.24 12.63 -5.21
C PRO A 102 10.82 13.38 -3.94
N ILE A 103 9.53 13.31 -3.57
CA ILE A 103 9.03 13.92 -2.34
C ILE A 103 9.71 13.32 -1.09
N ASN A 104 10.11 12.04 -1.14
CA ASN A 104 10.74 11.39 -0.01
C ASN A 104 12.21 11.76 0.17
N TRP A 105 12.91 12.24 -0.85
CA TRP A 105 14.35 12.52 -0.75
C TRP A 105 14.72 13.50 0.38
N PRO A 106 14.07 14.68 0.50
CA PRO A 106 14.29 15.54 1.66
C PRO A 106 13.75 14.93 2.96
N LEU A 107 12.71 14.10 2.91
CA LEU A 107 12.13 13.46 4.10
C LEU A 107 13.06 12.40 4.68
N PHE A 108 13.78 11.64 3.84
CA PHE A 108 14.77 10.65 4.29
C PHE A 108 15.93 11.27 5.08
N LEU A 109 16.08 12.60 5.08
CA LEU A 109 17.03 13.30 5.93
C LEU A 109 16.55 13.39 7.39
N LEU A 110 15.25 13.30 7.63
CA LEU A 110 14.59 13.41 8.93
C LEU A 110 14.43 12.05 9.62
N SER A 111 14.21 12.06 10.93
CA SER A 111 13.83 10.85 11.67
C SER A 111 12.50 10.28 11.15
N PRO A 112 12.30 8.95 11.13
CA PRO A 112 11.09 8.31 10.60
C PRO A 112 9.77 8.91 11.14
N GLU A 113 9.74 9.30 12.40
CA GLU A 113 8.56 9.85 13.09
C GLU A 113 8.17 11.24 12.55
N ARG A 114 9.16 12.02 12.12
CA ARG A 114 8.95 13.34 11.49
C ARG A 114 8.57 13.23 10.02
N GLN A 115 8.91 12.12 9.36
CA GLN A 115 8.62 11.91 7.94
C GLN A 115 7.11 11.83 7.68
N PHE A 116 6.38 11.03 8.47
CA PHE A 116 4.96 10.76 8.18
C PHE A 116 4.05 12.00 8.27
N PRO A 117 4.06 12.82 9.33
CA PRO A 117 3.22 14.02 9.36
C PRO A 117 3.50 14.99 8.21
N LEU A 118 4.78 15.20 7.89
CA LEU A 118 5.20 16.07 6.81
C LEU A 118 4.79 15.50 5.44
N TYR A 119 4.96 14.19 5.25
CA TYR A 119 4.48 13.46 4.09
C TYR A 119 2.96 13.62 3.94
N LEU A 120 2.19 13.43 5.02
CA LEU A 120 0.73 13.55 4.98
C LEU A 120 0.29 14.96 4.59
N TRP A 121 0.87 15.97 5.24
CA TRP A 121 0.56 17.38 4.96
C TRP A 121 0.89 17.77 3.51
N ILE A 122 2.08 17.41 3.00
CA ILE A 122 2.49 17.70 1.63
C ILE A 122 1.49 17.13 0.61
N HIS A 123 1.06 15.88 0.78
CA HIS A 123 0.15 15.24 -0.16
C HIS A 123 -1.29 15.76 -0.04
N CYS A 124 -1.74 16.17 1.15
CA CYS A 124 -3.01 16.90 1.31
C CYS A 124 -2.99 18.20 0.50
N VAL A 125 -1.88 18.94 0.56
CA VAL A 125 -1.67 20.17 -0.23
C VAL A 125 -1.62 19.87 -1.73
N ILE A 126 -0.89 18.84 -2.16
CA ILE A 126 -0.81 18.43 -3.57
C ILE A 126 -2.21 18.09 -4.10
N GLY A 127 -2.99 17.29 -3.37
CA GLY A 127 -4.34 16.91 -3.77
C GLY A 127 -5.28 18.11 -3.85
N ALA A 128 -5.29 18.97 -2.83
CA ALA A 128 -6.13 20.18 -2.80
C ALA A 128 -5.77 21.16 -3.93
N ILE A 129 -4.49 21.46 -4.13
CA ILE A 129 -4.05 22.36 -5.22
C ILE A 129 -4.34 21.72 -6.59
N GLY A 130 -4.11 20.41 -6.75
CA GLY A 130 -4.43 19.69 -7.98
C GLY A 130 -5.91 19.78 -8.32
N PHE A 131 -6.78 19.59 -7.32
CA PHE A 131 -8.22 19.77 -7.49
C PHE A 131 -8.59 21.21 -7.83
N TYR A 132 -7.99 22.20 -7.16
CA TYR A 132 -8.20 23.62 -7.48
C TYR A 132 -7.87 23.91 -8.95
N VAL A 133 -6.69 23.47 -9.41
CA VAL A 133 -6.22 23.65 -10.79
C VAL A 133 -7.14 22.94 -11.79
N LEU A 134 -7.57 21.72 -11.47
CA LEU A 134 -8.55 20.96 -12.25
C LEU A 134 -9.89 21.71 -12.37
N ALA A 135 -10.49 22.12 -11.25
CA ALA A 135 -11.76 22.82 -11.21
C ALA A 135 -11.70 24.17 -11.96
N ARG A 136 -10.61 24.93 -11.79
CA ARG A 136 -10.37 26.18 -12.53
C ARG A 136 -10.30 25.94 -14.03
N SER A 137 -9.70 24.83 -14.45
CA SER A 137 -9.65 24.45 -15.87
C SER A 137 -11.03 24.19 -16.46
N LEU A 138 -12.01 23.77 -15.67
CA LEU A 138 -13.39 23.58 -16.12
C LEU A 138 -14.15 24.91 -16.26
N GLY A 139 -13.55 26.03 -15.85
CA GLY A 139 -14.19 27.35 -15.90
C GLY A 139 -15.11 27.63 -14.70
N ILE A 140 -15.02 26.82 -13.65
CA ILE A 140 -15.70 27.03 -12.37
C ILE A 140 -15.16 28.33 -11.74
N VAL A 141 -16.06 29.08 -11.09
CA VAL A 141 -15.71 30.36 -10.46
C VAL A 141 -14.66 30.18 -9.34
N PRO A 142 -13.67 31.10 -9.20
CA PRO A 142 -12.54 30.91 -8.32
C PRO A 142 -12.87 30.63 -6.84
N VAL A 143 -13.87 31.30 -6.28
CA VAL A 143 -14.28 31.11 -4.87
C VAL A 143 -14.81 29.70 -4.62
N VAL A 144 -15.63 29.17 -5.54
CA VAL A 144 -16.13 27.79 -5.48
C VAL A 144 -14.98 26.79 -5.61
N CYS A 145 -14.03 27.05 -6.52
CA CYS A 145 -12.85 26.20 -6.66
C CYS A 145 -12.04 26.14 -5.36
N GLY A 146 -11.86 27.29 -4.69
CA GLY A 146 -11.08 27.34 -3.45
C GLY A 146 -11.71 26.57 -2.30
N ILE A 147 -13.00 26.77 -2.05
CA ILE A 147 -13.71 26.05 -0.97
C ILE A 147 -13.80 24.55 -1.29
N ALA A 148 -14.12 24.19 -2.54
CA ALA A 148 -14.16 22.79 -2.96
C ALA A 148 -12.78 22.11 -2.92
N ALA A 149 -11.69 22.85 -3.18
CA ALA A 149 -10.33 22.33 -3.04
C ALA A 149 -9.93 22.08 -1.58
N VAL A 150 -10.30 22.97 -0.67
CA VAL A 150 -10.12 22.74 0.77
C VAL A 150 -10.91 21.51 1.19
N ALA A 151 -12.19 21.41 0.82
CA ALA A 151 -13.01 20.23 1.10
C ALA A 151 -12.40 18.95 0.53
N PHE A 152 -11.88 18.99 -0.71
CA PHE A 152 -11.21 17.85 -1.34
C PHE A 152 -9.93 17.46 -0.60
N GLY A 153 -9.14 18.40 -0.08
CA GLY A 153 -7.94 18.11 0.70
C GLY A 153 -8.19 17.29 1.96
N PHE A 154 -9.44 17.27 2.46
CA PHE A 154 -9.90 16.50 3.62
C PHE A 154 -11.02 15.52 3.27
N ASN A 155 -11.12 15.10 2.00
CA ASN A 155 -12.13 14.13 1.61
C ASN A 155 -11.97 12.82 2.38
N GLU A 156 -13.06 12.05 2.49
CA GLU A 156 -13.06 10.86 3.33
C GLU A 156 -12.11 9.76 2.89
N TYR A 157 -11.86 9.63 1.57
CA TYR A 157 -10.88 8.68 1.07
C TYR A 157 -9.48 9.03 1.58
N PHE A 158 -9.13 10.32 1.69
CA PHE A 158 -7.80 10.75 2.16
C PHE A 158 -7.57 10.38 3.63
N TYR A 159 -8.40 10.88 4.55
CA TYR A 159 -8.13 10.69 5.98
C TYR A 159 -8.28 9.24 6.44
N LYS A 160 -9.12 8.42 5.76
CA LYS A 160 -9.21 6.97 6.01
C LYS A 160 -8.00 6.17 5.50
N ASN A 161 -7.21 6.75 4.61
CA ASN A 161 -6.00 6.14 4.08
C ASN A 161 -4.71 6.80 4.60
N PHE A 162 -4.75 7.64 5.63
CA PHE A 162 -3.53 8.22 6.21
C PHE A 162 -2.56 7.16 6.74
N GLY A 163 -3.06 6.03 7.27
CA GLY A 163 -2.19 4.89 7.62
C GLY A 163 -1.71 4.04 6.44
N LEU A 164 -2.14 4.34 5.20
CA LEU A 164 -1.64 3.78 3.94
C LEU A 164 -1.01 4.90 3.08
N PRO A 165 0.17 5.42 3.44
CA PRO A 165 0.72 6.63 2.83
C PRO A 165 0.92 6.56 1.30
N THR A 166 1.18 5.38 0.74
CA THR A 166 1.32 5.18 -0.71
C THR A 166 0.00 5.32 -1.46
N PHE A 167 -1.10 4.81 -0.89
CA PHE A 167 -2.45 4.91 -1.46
C PHE A 167 -2.90 6.35 -1.49
N PHE A 168 -2.72 7.03 -0.35
CA PHE A 168 -3.04 8.43 -0.19
C PHE A 168 -2.22 9.31 -1.15
N ALA A 169 -0.91 9.10 -1.27
CA ALA A 169 -0.06 9.88 -2.16
C ALA A 169 -0.42 9.71 -3.64
N ALA A 170 -0.66 8.48 -4.10
CA ALA A 170 -1.11 8.26 -5.48
C ALA A 170 -2.46 8.95 -5.72
N ALA A 171 -3.42 8.85 -4.79
CA ALA A 171 -4.70 9.52 -4.91
C ALA A 171 -4.59 11.06 -4.97
N ALA A 172 -3.60 11.66 -4.29
CA ALA A 172 -3.32 13.09 -4.33
C ALA A 172 -2.85 13.60 -5.70
N TRP A 173 -2.21 12.74 -6.51
CA TRP A 173 -1.77 13.09 -7.86
C TRP A 173 -2.86 12.94 -8.93
N ALA A 174 -3.92 12.15 -8.67
CA ALA A 174 -5.00 11.92 -9.62
C ALA A 174 -5.64 13.21 -10.22
N PRO A 175 -5.94 14.28 -9.45
CA PRO A 175 -6.46 15.52 -10.02
C PRO A 175 -5.51 16.18 -11.03
N TRP A 176 -4.19 16.08 -10.83
CA TRP A 176 -3.17 16.61 -11.73
C TRP A 176 -3.10 15.81 -13.04
N CYS A 177 -3.17 14.47 -12.95
CA CYS A 177 -3.22 13.57 -14.10
C CYS A 177 -4.45 13.86 -14.99
N LEU A 178 -5.62 14.08 -14.37
CA LEU A 178 -6.84 14.43 -15.09
C LEU A 178 -6.78 15.86 -15.65
N TRP A 179 -6.20 16.81 -14.92
CA TRP A 179 -6.00 18.17 -15.41
C TRP A 179 -5.10 18.22 -16.64
N VAL A 180 -3.95 17.54 -16.62
CA VAL A 180 -3.01 17.57 -17.75
C VAL A 180 -3.59 16.86 -18.97
N THR A 181 -4.47 15.87 -18.77
CA THR A 181 -5.27 15.24 -19.83
C THR A 181 -6.21 16.25 -20.50
N LEU A 182 -6.96 17.03 -19.72
CA LEU A 182 -7.81 18.08 -20.26
C LEU A 182 -6.98 19.18 -20.95
N ARG A 183 -5.80 19.49 -20.41
CA ARG A 183 -4.85 20.41 -21.03
C ARG A 183 -4.35 19.88 -22.38
N LEU A 184 -4.05 18.58 -22.48
CA LEU A 184 -3.59 17.92 -23.72
C LEU A 184 -4.65 17.99 -24.81
N VAL A 185 -5.91 17.70 -24.47
CA VAL A 185 -7.04 17.83 -25.40
C VAL A 185 -7.18 19.26 -25.94
N ARG A 186 -6.93 20.27 -25.09
CA ARG A 186 -7.05 21.69 -25.46
C ARG A 186 -5.83 22.23 -26.19
N ARG A 187 -4.64 21.79 -25.81
CA ARG A 187 -3.33 22.26 -26.28
C ARG A 187 -2.39 21.06 -26.48
N PRO A 188 -2.58 20.28 -27.57
CA PRO A 188 -1.73 19.13 -27.86
C PRO A 188 -0.39 19.63 -28.42
N ASN A 189 0.57 19.87 -27.53
CA ASN A 189 1.91 20.34 -27.84
C ASN A 189 2.95 19.67 -26.92
N ALA A 190 4.23 19.86 -27.25
CA ALA A 190 5.32 19.25 -26.51
C ALA A 190 5.34 19.68 -25.03
N ALA A 191 5.17 20.97 -24.74
CA ALA A 191 5.18 21.48 -23.37
C ALA A 191 4.14 20.80 -22.47
N THR A 192 2.92 20.57 -22.97
CA THR A 192 1.89 19.85 -22.22
C THR A 192 2.27 18.39 -21.99
N ALA A 193 2.86 17.73 -22.99
CA ALA A 193 3.29 16.34 -22.86
C ALA A 193 4.47 16.16 -21.92
N LEU A 194 5.45 17.08 -21.92
CA LEU A 194 6.58 17.05 -20.98
C LEU A 194 6.11 17.30 -19.54
N LEU A 195 5.23 18.28 -19.33
CA LEU A 195 4.61 18.52 -18.02
C LEU A 195 3.79 17.31 -17.57
N GLY A 196 3.03 16.71 -18.49
CA GLY A 196 2.26 15.50 -18.22
C GLY A 196 3.16 14.32 -17.86
N ALA A 197 4.31 14.17 -18.51
CA ALA A 197 5.26 13.11 -18.22
C ALA A 197 5.82 13.23 -16.79
N LEU A 198 6.14 14.46 -16.37
CA LEU A 198 6.57 14.74 -14.99
C LEU A 198 5.48 14.41 -13.97
N ILE A 199 4.23 14.80 -14.22
CA ILE A 199 3.09 14.52 -13.33
C ILE A 199 2.81 13.02 -13.23
N TRP A 200 2.71 12.34 -14.37
CA TRP A 200 2.46 10.90 -14.42
C TRP A 200 3.59 10.08 -13.81
N CYS A 201 4.83 10.54 -13.97
CA CYS A 201 5.97 9.93 -13.29
C CYS A 201 5.79 9.96 -11.75
N GLN A 202 5.28 11.05 -11.17
CA GLN A 202 4.99 11.10 -9.74
C GLN A 202 3.93 10.09 -9.32
N GLU A 203 2.85 9.93 -10.10
CA GLU A 203 1.81 8.91 -9.87
C GLU A 203 2.42 7.49 -9.84
N PHE A 204 3.29 7.16 -10.80
CA PHE A 204 3.92 5.84 -10.86
C PHE A 204 4.93 5.60 -9.72
N LEU A 205 5.62 6.65 -9.28
CA LEU A 205 6.60 6.58 -8.20
C LEU A 205 5.97 6.71 -6.80
N ALA A 206 4.69 7.08 -6.70
CA ALA A 206 3.97 7.22 -5.43
C ALA A 206 3.71 5.89 -4.70
N GLY A 207 4.18 4.75 -5.24
CA GLY A 207 4.22 3.49 -4.50
C GLY A 207 2.94 2.66 -4.55
N GLN A 208 1.94 3.05 -5.35
CA GLN A 208 0.67 2.33 -5.44
C GLN A 208 0.24 2.04 -6.90
N PRO A 209 0.74 0.95 -7.51
CA PRO A 209 0.46 0.60 -8.91
C PRO A 209 -1.02 0.46 -9.22
N GLN A 210 -1.81 -0.10 -8.31
CA GLN A 210 -3.25 -0.30 -8.49
C GLN A 210 -3.97 1.05 -8.67
N THR A 211 -3.63 2.04 -7.86
CA THR A 211 -4.20 3.39 -7.98
C THR A 211 -3.78 4.04 -9.29
N ALA A 212 -2.52 3.90 -9.69
CA ALA A 212 -2.02 4.43 -10.96
C ALA A 212 -2.76 3.83 -12.18
N VAL A 213 -2.98 2.50 -12.19
CA VAL A 213 -3.75 1.80 -13.22
C VAL A 213 -5.17 2.37 -13.33
N HIS A 214 -5.87 2.50 -12.21
CA HIS A 214 -7.20 3.10 -12.18
C HIS A 214 -7.19 4.58 -12.65
N THR A 215 -6.16 5.37 -12.30
CA THR A 215 -5.98 6.74 -12.79
C THR A 215 -5.81 6.76 -14.32
N VAL A 216 -5.11 5.77 -14.91
CA VAL A 216 -4.98 5.63 -16.37
C VAL A 216 -6.35 5.42 -17.00
N TYR A 217 -7.16 4.50 -16.48
CA TYR A 217 -8.50 4.26 -17.02
C TYR A 217 -9.46 5.44 -16.83
N ALA A 218 -9.37 6.16 -15.72
CA ALA A 218 -10.11 7.41 -15.51
C ALA A 218 -9.69 8.46 -16.56
N THR A 219 -8.39 8.59 -16.81
CA THR A 219 -7.83 9.48 -17.82
C THR A 219 -8.29 9.12 -19.24
N LEU A 220 -8.26 7.83 -19.60
CA LEU A 220 -8.75 7.35 -20.89
C LEU A 220 -10.25 7.61 -21.05
N THR A 221 -11.04 7.43 -19.99
CA THR A 221 -12.48 7.74 -19.98
C THR A 221 -12.73 9.22 -20.25
N ILE A 222 -12.06 10.11 -19.51
CA ILE A 222 -12.18 11.57 -19.70
C ILE A 222 -11.72 11.97 -21.10
N LEU A 223 -10.61 11.41 -21.58
CA LEU A 223 -10.07 11.66 -22.92
C LEU A 223 -11.06 11.24 -24.01
N ALA A 224 -11.57 10.01 -23.95
CA ALA A 224 -12.50 9.46 -24.93
C ALA A 224 -13.77 10.32 -25.03
N VAL A 225 -14.43 10.62 -23.90
CA VAL A 225 -15.65 11.45 -23.89
C VAL A 225 -15.37 12.85 -24.43
N ASN A 226 -14.24 13.47 -24.07
CA ASN A 226 -13.89 14.80 -24.58
C ASN A 226 -13.60 14.81 -26.10
N LEU A 227 -13.03 13.74 -26.64
CA LEU A 227 -12.79 13.62 -28.08
C LEU A 227 -14.11 13.39 -28.83
N LEU A 228 -15.01 12.55 -28.30
CA LEU A 228 -16.34 12.30 -28.89
C LEU A 228 -17.24 13.54 -28.91
N LEU A 229 -17.18 14.37 -27.87
CA LEU A 229 -18.00 15.58 -27.77
C LEU A 229 -17.48 16.76 -28.62
N ARG A 230 -16.27 16.66 -29.19
CA ARG A 230 -15.66 17.72 -30.00
C ARG A 230 -15.93 17.47 -31.48
N GLU A 231 -16.86 18.24 -32.03
CA GLU A 231 -17.10 18.32 -33.47
C GLU A 231 -15.94 19.10 -34.14
N GLY A 232 -15.39 18.58 -35.24
CA GLY A 232 -14.48 19.32 -36.13
C GLY A 232 -12.98 19.36 -35.71
N SER A 233 -12.19 18.47 -36.32
CA SER A 233 -10.78 18.64 -36.73
C SER A 233 -10.11 17.27 -36.88
N THR A 234 -10.12 16.72 -38.09
CA THR A 234 -9.53 15.41 -38.43
C THR A 234 -8.02 15.32 -38.12
N GLY A 235 -7.31 16.44 -37.96
CA GLY A 235 -5.89 16.47 -37.58
C GLY A 235 -5.60 16.64 -36.09
N ARG A 236 -6.55 17.12 -35.28
CA ARG A 236 -6.30 17.41 -33.85
C ARG A 236 -6.15 16.13 -33.03
N TRP A 237 -6.99 15.12 -33.25
CA TRP A 237 -6.91 13.87 -32.50
C TRP A 237 -5.56 13.17 -32.71
N ARG A 238 -5.00 13.22 -33.93
CA ARG A 238 -3.65 12.69 -34.23
C ARG A 238 -2.58 13.34 -33.36
N ARG A 239 -2.66 14.67 -33.16
CA ARG A 239 -1.74 15.39 -32.26
C ARG A 239 -1.97 15.02 -30.80
N VAL A 240 -3.22 14.90 -30.36
CA VAL A 240 -3.54 14.49 -28.98
C VAL A 240 -2.99 13.08 -28.70
N VAL A 241 -3.19 12.15 -29.62
CA VAL A 241 -2.63 10.79 -29.53
C VAL A 241 -1.11 10.83 -29.54
N GLY A 242 -0.48 11.50 -30.52
CA GLY A 242 0.98 11.56 -30.61
C GLY A 242 1.66 12.17 -29.38
N TYR A 243 1.16 13.30 -28.88
CA TYR A 243 1.69 13.92 -27.65
C TYR A 243 1.29 13.15 -26.38
N GLY A 244 0.14 12.48 -26.38
CA GLY A 244 -0.26 11.57 -25.31
C GLY A 244 0.65 10.34 -25.22
N SER A 245 1.00 9.73 -26.36
CA SER A 245 1.97 8.63 -26.42
C SER A 245 3.35 9.08 -25.96
N MET A 246 3.81 10.26 -26.39
CA MET A 246 5.08 10.83 -25.90
C MET A 246 5.06 11.04 -24.38
N MET A 247 3.97 11.57 -23.83
CA MET A 247 3.77 11.74 -22.39
C MET A 247 3.87 10.39 -21.65
N CYS A 248 3.19 9.35 -22.13
CA CYS A 248 3.21 8.02 -21.52
C CYS A 248 4.60 7.37 -21.58
N VAL A 249 5.26 7.39 -22.74
CA VAL A 249 6.60 6.80 -22.91
C VAL A 249 7.62 7.49 -22.01
N LEU A 250 7.60 8.82 -21.94
CA LEU A 250 8.49 9.57 -21.06
C LEU A 250 8.19 9.32 -19.59
N ALA A 251 6.92 9.27 -19.18
CA ALA A 251 6.55 9.01 -17.78
C ALA A 251 7.04 7.64 -17.30
N LEU A 252 6.77 6.59 -18.09
CA LEU A 252 7.22 5.23 -17.79
C LEU A 252 8.74 5.10 -17.88
N GLY A 253 9.34 5.73 -18.89
CA GLY A 253 10.78 5.74 -19.09
C GLY A 253 11.51 6.40 -17.92
N ILE A 254 11.06 7.57 -17.45
CA ILE A 254 11.63 8.24 -16.28
C ILE A 254 11.49 7.38 -15.02
N ALA A 255 10.35 6.72 -14.84
CA ALA A 255 10.09 5.85 -13.69
C ALA A 255 10.71 4.43 -13.81
N ALA A 256 11.41 4.11 -14.90
CA ALA A 256 11.89 2.76 -15.20
C ALA A 256 12.83 2.17 -14.14
N ALA A 257 13.68 2.99 -13.52
CA ALA A 257 14.56 2.59 -12.41
C ALA A 257 13.81 1.99 -11.21
N GLN A 258 12.53 2.35 -11.02
CA GLN A 258 11.64 1.74 -10.02
C GLN A 258 10.75 0.66 -10.65
N ILE A 259 10.14 0.92 -11.80
CA ILE A 259 9.11 0.05 -12.38
C ILE A 259 9.69 -1.30 -12.80
N LEU A 260 10.88 -1.34 -13.41
CA LEU A 260 11.47 -2.60 -13.89
C LEU A 260 11.81 -3.59 -12.77
N PRO A 261 12.55 -3.22 -11.71
CA PRO A 261 12.78 -4.14 -10.61
C PRO A 261 11.48 -4.54 -9.89
N THR A 262 10.50 -3.64 -9.79
CA THR A 262 9.16 -4.01 -9.28
C THR A 262 8.47 -5.03 -10.16
N ALA A 263 8.54 -4.89 -11.49
CA ALA A 263 7.94 -5.84 -12.42
C ALA A 263 8.60 -7.22 -12.36
N GLU A 264 9.92 -7.29 -12.13
CA GLU A 264 10.64 -8.53 -11.86
C GLU A 264 10.13 -9.18 -10.57
N LEU A 265 10.19 -8.46 -9.44
CA LEU A 265 9.73 -8.99 -8.15
C LEU A 265 8.26 -9.40 -8.17
N ALA A 266 7.39 -8.65 -8.86
CA ALA A 266 5.96 -8.95 -8.94
C ALA A 266 5.68 -10.30 -9.61
N ARG A 267 6.47 -10.70 -10.62
CA ARG A 267 6.36 -12.03 -11.27
C ARG A 267 6.71 -13.18 -10.33
N HIS A 268 7.64 -12.95 -9.41
CA HIS A 268 8.04 -13.93 -8.39
C HIS A 268 7.28 -13.77 -7.07
N SER A 269 6.25 -12.93 -7.04
CA SER A 269 5.46 -12.66 -5.83
C SER A 269 4.21 -13.53 -5.76
N ALA A 270 3.65 -13.66 -4.55
CA ALA A 270 2.36 -14.30 -4.38
C ALA A 270 1.20 -13.60 -5.10
N ARG A 271 1.39 -12.36 -5.59
CA ARG A 271 0.38 -11.56 -6.29
C ARG A 271 0.41 -11.71 -7.82
N ALA A 272 1.25 -12.59 -8.37
CA ALA A 272 1.35 -12.77 -9.81
C ALA A 272 0.05 -13.30 -10.45
N ASP A 273 -0.72 -14.13 -9.73
CA ASP A 273 -1.92 -14.82 -10.25
C ASP A 273 -3.08 -14.70 -9.26
N LEU A 274 -3.68 -13.51 -9.13
CA LEU A 274 -4.89 -13.35 -8.33
C LEU A 274 -6.11 -13.91 -9.07
N SER A 275 -6.95 -14.68 -8.37
CA SER A 275 -8.20 -15.16 -8.93
C SER A 275 -9.22 -14.02 -9.07
N TYR A 276 -10.21 -14.20 -9.94
CA TYR A 276 -11.30 -13.24 -10.07
C TYR A 276 -12.03 -13.04 -8.74
N GLU A 277 -12.21 -14.11 -7.96
CA GLU A 277 -12.85 -14.08 -6.63
C GLU A 277 -12.05 -13.20 -5.66
N THR A 278 -10.71 -13.29 -5.68
CA THR A 278 -9.85 -12.43 -4.86
C THR A 278 -9.95 -10.97 -5.27
N VAL A 279 -10.02 -10.67 -6.57
CA VAL A 279 -10.23 -9.29 -7.07
C VAL A 279 -11.63 -8.78 -6.69
N ALA A 280 -12.66 -9.60 -6.89
CA ALA A 280 -14.06 -9.29 -6.62
C ALA A 280 -14.43 -9.21 -5.13
N SER A 281 -13.62 -9.76 -4.23
CA SER A 281 -13.74 -9.59 -2.77
C SER A 281 -13.71 -8.12 -2.31
N GLY A 282 -13.13 -7.23 -3.13
CA GLY A 282 -13.16 -5.79 -2.90
C GLY A 282 -14.43 -5.09 -3.39
N ALA A 283 -15.33 -5.77 -4.10
CA ALA A 283 -16.43 -5.13 -4.81
C ALA A 283 -17.51 -4.63 -3.85
N PHE A 284 -17.98 -3.40 -4.05
CA PHE A 284 -19.11 -2.86 -3.33
C PHE A 284 -20.38 -3.64 -3.65
N GLN A 285 -21.27 -3.75 -2.67
CA GLN A 285 -22.61 -4.28 -2.88
C GLN A 285 -23.58 -3.14 -3.17
N SER A 286 -24.74 -3.43 -3.77
CA SER A 286 -25.76 -2.40 -4.05
C SER A 286 -26.14 -1.57 -2.82
N VAL A 287 -26.13 -2.18 -1.63
CA VAL A 287 -26.41 -1.49 -0.37
C VAL A 287 -25.33 -0.49 0.06
N ASP A 288 -24.09 -0.62 -0.43
CA ASP A 288 -23.03 0.36 -0.20
C ASP A 288 -23.37 1.73 -0.83
N LEU A 289 -24.36 1.81 -1.74
CA LEU A 289 -24.87 3.09 -2.25
C LEU A 289 -25.42 3.98 -1.13
N LEU A 290 -25.89 3.41 -0.02
CA LEU A 290 -26.30 4.18 1.17
C LEU A 290 -25.15 5.03 1.72
N ARG A 291 -23.91 4.57 1.54
CA ARG A 291 -22.69 5.26 2.00
C ARG A 291 -22.38 6.51 1.20
N LEU A 292 -22.99 6.71 0.02
CA LEU A 292 -22.91 7.98 -0.70
C LEU A 292 -23.63 9.09 0.08
N LEU A 293 -24.76 8.76 0.73
CA LEU A 293 -25.62 9.69 1.44
C LEU A 293 -25.30 9.77 2.94
N VAL A 294 -25.11 8.61 3.58
CA VAL A 294 -24.81 8.48 5.00
C VAL A 294 -23.40 7.91 5.16
N PRO A 295 -22.38 8.75 5.37
CA PRO A 295 -21.03 8.28 5.65
C PRO A 295 -20.99 7.26 6.77
N ASP A 296 -20.20 6.19 6.59
CA ASP A 296 -20.01 5.14 7.59
C ASP A 296 -21.30 4.47 8.08
N PHE A 297 -22.34 4.41 7.24
CA PHE A 297 -23.62 3.77 7.55
C PHE A 297 -23.46 2.37 8.17
N PHE A 298 -22.48 1.58 7.71
CA PHE A 298 -22.25 0.22 8.20
C PHE A 298 -21.23 0.12 9.34
N GLY A 299 -20.76 1.23 9.90
CA GLY A 299 -19.67 1.21 10.86
C GLY A 299 -18.48 2.05 10.42
N SER A 300 -17.65 2.39 11.41
CA SER A 300 -16.39 3.10 11.22
C SER A 300 -15.29 2.34 11.93
N SER A 301 -14.08 2.38 11.38
CA SER A 301 -12.88 1.86 12.07
C SER A 301 -12.57 2.60 13.38
N GLN A 302 -13.17 3.77 13.58
CA GLN A 302 -13.02 4.62 14.77
C GLN A 302 -13.99 4.27 15.90
N THR A 303 -14.91 3.33 15.69
CA THR A 303 -15.97 3.02 16.65
C THR A 303 -16.10 1.49 16.82
N SER A 304 -16.67 1.03 17.93
CA SER A 304 -16.94 -0.40 18.16
C SER A 304 -18.19 -0.90 17.40
N ASP A 305 -18.96 0.00 16.82
CA ASP A 305 -20.32 -0.18 16.30
C ASP A 305 -20.43 -0.75 14.87
N VAL A 306 -19.47 -1.60 14.47
CA VAL A 306 -19.38 -2.12 13.10
C VAL A 306 -20.43 -3.20 12.82
N TRP A 307 -21.10 -3.13 11.67
CA TRP A 307 -22.12 -4.10 11.24
C TRP A 307 -21.49 -5.33 10.55
N THR A 308 -21.10 -6.33 11.33
CA THR A 308 -20.37 -7.54 10.84
C THR A 308 -21.25 -8.61 10.16
N GLY A 309 -22.52 -8.77 10.57
CA GLY A 309 -23.37 -9.93 10.22
C GLY A 309 -23.67 -10.19 8.73
N ARG A 310 -23.41 -9.24 7.82
CA ARG A 310 -23.71 -9.38 6.38
C ARG A 310 -22.49 -9.80 5.52
N PHE A 311 -21.28 -9.57 6.00
CA PHE A 311 -20.10 -9.50 5.12
C PHE A 311 -19.12 -10.66 5.27
N GLY A 312 -19.55 -11.76 5.89
CA GLY A 312 -18.71 -12.94 6.09
C GLY A 312 -17.59 -12.68 7.10
N ASP A 313 -16.34 -12.94 6.71
CA ASP A 313 -15.17 -12.83 7.58
C ASP A 313 -14.94 -11.36 8.03
N GLU A 314 -14.57 -11.15 9.31
CA GLU A 314 -14.42 -9.80 9.88
C GLU A 314 -13.39 -8.95 9.13
N ASP A 315 -12.44 -9.59 8.44
CA ASP A 315 -11.34 -8.94 7.73
C ASP A 315 -11.77 -8.29 6.42
N GLU A 316 -12.62 -8.97 5.65
CA GLU A 316 -13.11 -8.46 4.37
C GLU A 316 -14.03 -7.25 4.59
N HIS A 317 -14.85 -7.31 5.65
CA HIS A 317 -15.69 -6.19 6.07
C HIS A 317 -14.88 -5.02 6.65
N PHE A 318 -13.87 -5.31 7.46
CA PHE A 318 -12.93 -4.31 7.95
C PHE A 318 -12.29 -3.56 6.77
N HIS A 319 -11.92 -4.27 5.70
CA HIS A 319 -11.35 -3.60 4.54
C HIS A 319 -12.33 -2.66 3.83
N ARG A 320 -13.58 -3.08 3.64
CA ARG A 320 -14.63 -2.29 2.94
C ARG A 320 -15.12 -1.08 3.74
N THR A 321 -15.17 -1.18 5.07
CA THR A 321 -15.59 -0.08 5.95
C THR A 321 -14.44 0.86 6.29
N SER A 322 -13.22 0.35 6.40
CA SER A 322 -12.07 1.13 6.88
C SER A 322 -11.27 1.82 5.77
N PHE A 323 -11.21 1.30 4.54
CA PHE A 323 -10.32 1.84 3.49
C PHE A 323 -11.02 2.48 2.29
N SER A 324 -12.30 2.18 2.08
CA SER A 324 -13.05 2.62 0.92
C SER A 324 -14.25 3.46 1.32
N SER A 325 -14.10 4.79 1.40
CA SER A 325 -15.25 5.70 1.47
C SER A 325 -15.72 6.09 0.08
N LEU A 326 -17.03 6.01 -0.13
CA LEU A 326 -17.70 6.45 -1.34
C LEU A 326 -18.19 7.90 -1.24
N SER A 327 -18.26 8.48 -0.04
CA SER A 327 -18.93 9.76 0.16
C SER A 327 -18.01 10.96 -0.05
N ALA A 328 -18.56 12.01 -0.65
CA ALA A 328 -18.03 13.37 -0.53
C ALA A 328 -18.63 14.12 0.68
N GLY A 329 -19.48 13.48 1.48
CA GLY A 329 -20.30 14.09 2.52
C GLY A 329 -21.66 14.57 1.98
N THR A 330 -22.70 14.48 2.81
CA THR A 330 -24.10 14.71 2.41
C THR A 330 -24.33 16.08 1.73
N PRO A 331 -23.81 17.22 2.24
CA PRO A 331 -23.98 18.52 1.57
C PRO A 331 -23.38 18.54 0.16
N LEU A 332 -22.20 17.94 -0.02
CA LEU A 332 -21.51 17.91 -1.31
C LEU A 332 -22.18 16.94 -2.27
N PHE A 333 -22.69 15.80 -1.79
CA PHE A 333 -23.47 14.87 -2.59
C PHE A 333 -24.74 15.51 -3.15
N LEU A 334 -25.49 16.28 -2.34
CA LEU A 334 -26.67 17.02 -2.81
C LEU A 334 -26.31 18.08 -3.86
N LEU A 335 -25.21 18.80 -3.67
CA LEU A 335 -24.69 19.73 -4.69
C LEU A 335 -24.27 19.00 -5.97
N ALA A 336 -23.68 17.81 -5.85
CA ALA A 336 -23.29 16.98 -7.00
C ALA A 336 -24.51 16.56 -7.82
N LEU A 337 -25.59 16.10 -7.16
CA LEU A 337 -26.84 15.76 -7.83
C LEU A 337 -27.44 16.98 -8.56
N LEU A 338 -27.47 18.15 -7.92
CA LEU A 338 -27.90 19.40 -8.58
C LEU A 338 -27.05 19.74 -9.80
N GLY A 339 -25.72 19.59 -9.69
CA GLY A 339 -24.79 19.81 -10.79
C GLY A 339 -25.01 18.89 -11.98
N LEU A 340 -25.39 17.63 -11.72
CA LEU A 340 -25.72 16.65 -12.75
C LEU A 340 -27.09 16.91 -13.39
N VAL A 341 -28.13 17.14 -12.59
CA VAL A 341 -29.51 17.30 -13.08
C VAL A 341 -29.71 18.62 -13.82
N PHE A 342 -29.16 19.72 -13.29
CA PHE A 342 -29.43 21.06 -13.82
C PHE A 342 -28.23 21.69 -14.54
N GLY A 343 -27.01 21.20 -14.27
CA GLY A 343 -25.78 21.79 -14.78
C GLY A 343 -25.32 21.28 -16.16
N ILE A 344 -25.90 20.20 -16.68
CA ILE A 344 -25.59 19.67 -18.02
C ILE A 344 -26.43 20.41 -19.08
N ARG A 345 -25.78 21.33 -19.80
CA ARG A 345 -26.36 22.07 -20.94
C ARG A 345 -25.57 21.81 -22.22
N ARG A 346 -26.18 22.00 -23.39
CA ARG A 346 -25.49 21.85 -24.70
C ARG A 346 -24.18 22.63 -24.76
N GLU A 347 -24.16 23.85 -24.23
CA GLU A 347 -22.99 24.74 -24.20
C GLU A 347 -21.86 24.29 -23.25
N ASN A 348 -22.18 23.51 -22.21
CA ASN A 348 -21.24 23.10 -21.16
C ASN A 348 -21.08 21.58 -21.04
N ARG A 349 -21.73 20.79 -21.91
CA ARG A 349 -21.72 19.31 -21.86
C ARG A 349 -20.30 18.74 -21.83
N GLY A 350 -19.37 19.33 -22.60
CA GLY A 350 -17.96 18.92 -22.64
C GLY A 350 -17.19 19.16 -21.33
N ARG A 351 -17.75 19.91 -20.37
CA ARG A 351 -17.12 20.19 -19.07
C ARG A 351 -17.63 19.30 -17.94
N VAL A 352 -18.85 18.75 -18.09
CA VAL A 352 -19.56 18.01 -17.02
C VAL A 352 -19.75 16.54 -17.39
N LEU A 353 -20.17 16.26 -18.61
CA LEU A 353 -20.50 14.90 -19.06
C LEU A 353 -19.34 13.91 -18.91
N PRO A 354 -18.06 14.26 -19.14
CA PRO A 354 -16.94 13.36 -18.86
C PRO A 354 -16.91 12.83 -17.41
N TRP A 355 -17.29 13.67 -16.44
CA TRP A 355 -17.29 13.32 -15.02
C TRP A 355 -18.47 12.45 -14.63
N LEU A 356 -19.64 12.67 -15.27
CA LEU A 356 -20.78 11.78 -15.12
C LEU A 356 -20.46 10.40 -15.70
N VAL A 357 -19.86 10.33 -16.90
CA VAL A 357 -19.47 9.05 -17.50
C VAL A 357 -18.42 8.36 -16.64
N LEU A 358 -17.42 9.09 -16.12
CA LEU A 358 -16.45 8.55 -15.17
C LEU A 358 -17.15 7.95 -13.95
N LEU A 359 -18.06 8.70 -13.31
CA LEU A 359 -18.81 8.22 -12.15
C LEU A 359 -19.60 6.94 -12.48
N LEU A 360 -20.32 6.90 -13.60
CA LEU A 360 -21.13 5.75 -14.00
C LEU A 360 -20.28 4.52 -14.35
N VAL A 361 -19.19 4.69 -15.11
CA VAL A 361 -18.29 3.59 -15.47
C VAL A 361 -17.59 3.05 -14.23
N THR A 362 -17.07 3.93 -13.37
CA THR A 362 -16.42 3.52 -12.13
C THR A 362 -17.40 2.82 -11.19
N CYS A 363 -18.62 3.32 -10.98
CA CYS A 363 -19.64 2.61 -10.21
C CYS A 363 -20.02 1.27 -10.86
N GLY A 364 -20.14 1.22 -12.19
CA GLY A 364 -20.41 -0.01 -12.92
C GLY A 364 -19.37 -1.09 -12.63
N ILE A 365 -18.08 -0.74 -12.60
CA ILE A 365 -17.02 -1.71 -12.28
C ILE A 365 -16.98 -1.99 -10.76
N ALA A 366 -17.15 -0.97 -9.92
CA ALA A 366 -16.92 -1.07 -8.49
C ALA A 366 -17.97 -1.90 -7.73
N PHE A 367 -19.18 -2.03 -8.26
CA PHE A 367 -20.33 -2.69 -7.59
C PHE A 367 -20.58 -4.14 -8.03
N ALA A 368 -19.50 -4.91 -8.29
CA ALA A 368 -19.57 -6.33 -8.67
C ALA A 368 -20.44 -6.65 -9.89
N THR A 369 -20.67 -5.69 -10.79
CA THR A 369 -21.51 -5.93 -11.98
C THR A 369 -20.74 -6.76 -13.03
N PRO A 370 -21.40 -7.26 -14.10
CA PRO A 370 -20.70 -7.93 -15.21
C PRO A 370 -19.57 -7.09 -15.84
N LEU A 371 -19.59 -5.76 -15.69
CA LEU A 371 -18.50 -4.89 -16.12
C LEU A 371 -17.19 -5.16 -15.38
N LEU A 372 -17.24 -5.64 -14.13
CA LEU A 372 -16.04 -6.06 -13.40
C LEU A 372 -15.38 -7.27 -14.05
N GLN A 373 -16.16 -8.27 -14.49
CA GLN A 373 -15.63 -9.43 -15.21
C GLN A 373 -14.99 -9.03 -16.54
N VAL A 374 -15.64 -8.13 -17.28
CA VAL A 374 -15.10 -7.57 -18.52
C VAL A 374 -13.80 -6.81 -18.23
N ALA A 375 -13.77 -5.96 -17.20
CA ALA A 375 -12.58 -5.22 -16.80
C ALA A 375 -11.44 -6.15 -16.41
N HIS A 376 -11.70 -7.14 -15.55
CA HIS A 376 -10.72 -8.14 -15.13
C HIS A 376 -10.12 -8.92 -16.31
N ARG A 377 -10.95 -9.32 -17.27
CA ARG A 377 -10.52 -10.17 -18.40
C ARG A 377 -9.79 -9.40 -19.49
N PHE A 378 -10.21 -8.17 -19.80
CA PHE A 378 -9.78 -7.48 -21.01
C PHE A 378 -8.93 -6.24 -20.76
N LEU A 379 -8.94 -5.67 -19.55
CA LEU A 379 -8.19 -4.46 -19.24
C LEU A 379 -6.87 -4.79 -18.55
N PRO A 380 -5.71 -4.51 -19.17
CA PRO A 380 -4.41 -4.76 -18.56
C PRO A 380 -4.26 -4.11 -17.18
N GLY A 381 -3.72 -4.86 -16.23
CA GLY A 381 -3.49 -4.40 -14.85
C GLY A 381 -4.71 -4.46 -13.91
N PHE A 382 -5.93 -4.70 -14.40
CA PHE A 382 -7.09 -4.87 -13.53
C PHE A 382 -7.11 -6.22 -12.79
N ALA A 383 -6.55 -7.28 -13.39
CA ALA A 383 -6.46 -8.60 -12.77
C ALA A 383 -5.57 -8.65 -11.50
N VAL A 384 -4.75 -7.62 -11.27
CA VAL A 384 -3.86 -7.51 -10.10
C VAL A 384 -4.30 -6.39 -9.12
N ALA A 385 -5.48 -5.80 -9.34
CA ALA A 385 -5.98 -4.65 -8.59
C ALA A 385 -7.28 -5.00 -7.85
N ARG A 386 -7.31 -4.76 -6.53
CA ARG A 386 -8.57 -4.83 -5.78
C ARG A 386 -9.49 -3.69 -6.20
N VAL A 387 -10.77 -3.99 -6.37
CA VAL A 387 -11.74 -3.06 -6.94
C VAL A 387 -12.25 -2.00 -5.94
N ASP A 388 -12.14 -2.23 -4.63
CA ASP A 388 -12.49 -1.27 -3.56
C ASP A 388 -11.74 0.07 -3.70
N ARG A 389 -10.57 0.05 -4.35
CA ARG A 389 -9.76 1.23 -4.60
C ARG A 389 -10.40 2.21 -5.56
N LEU A 390 -11.35 1.77 -6.38
CA LEU A 390 -12.12 2.62 -7.31
C LEU A 390 -12.90 3.75 -6.63
N ALA A 391 -13.10 3.67 -5.31
CA ALA A 391 -13.70 4.70 -4.50
C ALA A 391 -13.12 6.11 -4.72
N ASN A 392 -11.80 6.23 -4.93
CA ASN A 392 -11.15 7.53 -5.15
C ASN A 392 -11.74 8.30 -6.34
N TRP A 393 -12.01 7.63 -7.47
CA TRP A 393 -12.56 8.29 -8.67
C TRP A 393 -14.06 8.56 -8.54
N ILE A 394 -14.79 7.76 -7.75
CA ILE A 394 -16.18 8.03 -7.37
C ILE A 394 -16.25 9.33 -6.55
N VAL A 395 -15.40 9.47 -5.55
CA VAL A 395 -15.30 10.68 -4.71
C VAL A 395 -14.84 11.88 -5.55
N LEU A 396 -13.77 11.75 -6.34
CA LEU A 396 -13.26 12.84 -7.18
C LEU A 396 -14.33 13.34 -8.16
N ALA A 397 -15.06 12.43 -8.84
CA ALA A 397 -16.13 12.81 -9.75
C ALA A 397 -17.26 13.55 -9.03
N GLN A 398 -17.64 13.13 -7.81
CA GLN A 398 -18.60 13.84 -6.97
C GLN A 398 -18.12 15.24 -6.59
N PHE A 399 -16.86 15.41 -6.21
CA PHE A 399 -16.32 16.74 -5.89
C PHE A 399 -16.35 17.68 -7.10
N VAL A 400 -16.00 17.18 -8.29
CA VAL A 400 -16.07 17.98 -9.52
C VAL A 400 -17.52 18.39 -9.83
N THR A 401 -18.47 17.46 -9.76
CA THR A 401 -19.89 17.75 -10.03
C THR A 401 -20.53 18.61 -8.95
N ALA A 402 -20.11 18.48 -7.67
CA ALA A 402 -20.52 19.36 -6.57
C ALA A 402 -20.02 20.79 -6.78
N ALA A 403 -18.75 20.97 -7.16
CA ALA A 403 -18.19 22.27 -7.51
C ALA A 403 -18.92 22.87 -8.73
N TRP A 404 -19.30 22.02 -9.70
CA TRP A 404 -20.12 22.46 -10.83
C TRP A 404 -21.55 22.87 -10.41
N GLY A 405 -22.17 22.12 -9.49
CA GLY A 405 -23.48 22.45 -8.91
C GLY A 405 -23.46 23.79 -8.19
N ALA A 406 -22.47 24.04 -7.34
CA ALA A 406 -22.28 25.34 -6.70
C ALA A 406 -22.00 26.47 -7.71
N HIS A 407 -21.21 26.21 -8.76
CA HIS A 407 -21.00 27.17 -9.83
C HIS A 407 -22.29 27.56 -10.56
N PHE A 408 -23.13 26.55 -10.85
CA PHE A 408 -24.42 26.73 -11.47
C PHE A 408 -25.34 27.58 -10.58
N LEU A 409 -25.46 27.24 -9.29
CA LEU A 409 -26.30 27.97 -8.33
C LEU A 409 -25.91 29.45 -8.19
N LEU A 410 -24.62 29.80 -8.33
CA LEU A 410 -24.16 31.19 -8.31
C LEU A 410 -24.57 32.00 -9.53
N ARG A 411 -24.78 31.35 -10.68
CA ARG A 411 -25.00 32.02 -11.97
C ARG A 411 -26.44 31.90 -12.46
N GLU A 412 -27.23 30.98 -11.90
CA GLU A 412 -28.56 30.69 -12.39
C GLU A 412 -29.65 31.51 -11.69
N TYR A 413 -30.36 32.31 -12.48
CA TYR A 413 -31.50 33.13 -12.03
C TYR A 413 -32.86 32.58 -12.49
N GLY A 414 -32.91 31.75 -13.54
CA GLY A 414 -34.18 31.33 -14.18
C GLY A 414 -34.84 30.06 -13.62
N ARG A 415 -34.11 29.22 -12.87
CA ARG A 415 -34.61 27.91 -12.38
C ARG A 415 -34.82 27.85 -10.86
N VAL A 416 -35.04 29.00 -10.22
CA VAL A 416 -35.17 29.08 -8.76
C VAL A 416 -36.28 28.17 -8.23
N PHE A 417 -37.40 28.06 -8.94
CA PHE A 417 -38.49 27.14 -8.58
C PHE A 417 -38.00 25.69 -8.43
N TRP A 418 -37.33 25.14 -9.45
CA TRP A 418 -36.84 23.76 -9.43
C TRP A 418 -35.73 23.53 -8.40
N ILE A 419 -34.87 24.52 -8.19
CA ILE A 419 -33.85 24.48 -7.12
C ILE A 419 -34.52 24.41 -5.75
N ARG A 420 -35.57 25.21 -5.52
CA ARG A 420 -36.34 25.19 -4.27
C ARG A 420 -37.11 23.90 -4.10
N ALA A 421 -37.76 23.40 -5.16
CA ALA A 421 -38.45 22.11 -5.15
C ALA A 421 -37.49 20.97 -4.79
N PHE A 422 -36.28 20.98 -5.35
CA PHE A 422 -35.21 20.04 -4.96
C PHE A 422 -34.82 20.21 -3.48
N GLY A 423 -34.67 21.44 -3.00
CA GLY A 423 -34.38 21.72 -1.58
C GLY A 423 -35.46 21.17 -0.64
N VAL A 424 -36.74 21.38 -0.95
CA VAL A 424 -37.88 20.82 -0.20
C VAL A 424 -37.86 19.30 -0.24
N ALA A 425 -37.66 18.71 -1.43
CA ALA A 425 -37.58 17.26 -1.58
C ALA A 425 -36.43 16.67 -0.76
N ALA A 426 -35.26 17.31 -0.75
CA ALA A 426 -34.12 16.89 0.08
C ALA A 426 -34.46 16.92 1.58
N VAL A 427 -35.14 17.98 2.07
CA VAL A 427 -35.60 18.05 3.47
C VAL A 427 -36.56 16.90 3.77
N VAL A 428 -37.58 16.70 2.94
CA VAL A 428 -38.59 15.64 3.14
C VAL A 428 -37.95 14.26 3.15
N ILE A 429 -37.07 13.97 2.18
CA ILE A 429 -36.36 12.69 2.08
C ILE A 429 -35.45 12.47 3.29
N CYS A 430 -34.72 13.50 3.75
CA CYS A 430 -33.85 13.36 4.92
C CYS A 430 -34.64 13.12 6.21
N VAL A 431 -35.75 13.84 6.41
CA VAL A 431 -36.64 13.64 7.56
C VAL A 431 -37.27 12.25 7.52
N ALA A 432 -37.87 11.87 6.39
CA ALA A 432 -38.49 10.56 6.22
C ALA A 432 -37.47 9.42 6.38
N GLY A 433 -36.29 9.55 5.78
CA GLY A 433 -35.21 8.58 5.87
C GLY A 433 -34.70 8.41 7.30
N PHE A 434 -34.53 9.49 8.06
CA PHE A 434 -34.15 9.41 9.47
C PHE A 434 -35.20 8.68 10.31
N PHE A 435 -36.47 9.06 10.20
CA PHE A 435 -37.53 8.39 10.96
C PHE A 435 -37.71 6.94 10.54
N PHE A 436 -37.60 6.63 9.24
CA PHE A 436 -37.63 5.26 8.76
C PHE A 436 -36.52 4.41 9.39
N VAL A 437 -35.27 4.87 9.30
CA VAL A 437 -34.11 4.16 9.90
C VAL A 437 -34.27 4.03 11.41
N ARG A 438 -34.69 5.10 12.10
CA ARG A 438 -34.90 5.07 13.55
C ARG A 438 -35.99 4.08 13.96
N SER A 439 -37.10 4.02 13.22
CA SER A 439 -38.24 3.13 13.53
C SER A 439 -37.96 1.67 13.18
N HIS A 440 -37.13 1.40 12.17
CA HIS A 440 -36.88 0.05 11.67
C HIS A 440 -35.44 -0.42 11.91
N ALA A 441 -34.68 0.23 12.80
CA ALA A 441 -33.25 0.00 12.94
C ALA A 441 -32.91 -1.48 13.25
N ALA A 442 -33.73 -2.14 14.06
CA ALA A 442 -33.59 -3.56 14.40
C ALA A 442 -33.95 -4.50 13.23
N GLU A 443 -34.78 -4.04 12.29
CA GLU A 443 -35.27 -4.80 11.13
C GLU A 443 -34.44 -4.51 9.87
N LEU A 444 -33.52 -3.55 9.91
CA LEU A 444 -32.64 -3.20 8.78
C LEU A 444 -31.92 -4.41 8.15
N PRO A 445 -31.46 -5.44 8.89
CA PRO A 445 -30.92 -6.64 8.27
C PRO A 445 -31.90 -7.32 7.32
N ALA A 446 -33.16 -7.47 7.71
CA ALA A 446 -34.20 -8.04 6.86
C ALA A 446 -34.54 -7.11 5.69
N ILE A 447 -34.72 -5.80 5.96
CA ILE A 447 -35.11 -4.80 4.95
C ILE A 447 -34.06 -4.67 3.84
N LEU A 448 -32.78 -4.67 4.20
CA LEU A 448 -31.68 -4.51 3.25
C LEU A 448 -31.28 -5.82 2.57
N ASN A 449 -32.05 -6.90 2.76
CA ASN A 449 -31.73 -8.25 2.30
C ASN A 449 -30.27 -8.63 2.64
N ALA A 450 -29.90 -8.45 3.91
CA ALA A 450 -28.56 -8.62 4.44
C ALA A 450 -28.28 -10.05 4.90
N ASP A 451 -28.88 -11.05 4.25
CA ASP A 451 -28.77 -12.46 4.65
C ASP A 451 -27.35 -13.01 4.40
N PRO A 452 -26.84 -13.94 5.25
CA PRO A 452 -25.50 -14.46 5.12
C PRO A 452 -25.35 -15.31 3.85
N LEU A 453 -24.16 -15.25 3.25
CA LEU A 453 -23.64 -16.34 2.43
C LEU A 453 -23.83 -17.66 3.19
N GLU A 454 -24.54 -18.59 2.55
CA GLU A 454 -24.78 -20.00 2.90
C GLU A 454 -24.28 -20.46 4.30
N GLY A 455 -25.22 -20.66 5.24
CA GLY A 455 -25.07 -21.66 6.30
C GLY A 455 -24.65 -21.21 7.70
N ARG A 456 -24.32 -19.94 7.97
CA ARG A 456 -24.09 -19.47 9.35
C ARG A 456 -25.36 -18.88 9.98
N ARG A 457 -26.19 -19.76 10.53
CA ARG A 457 -27.26 -19.40 11.48
C ARG A 457 -26.66 -19.18 12.87
N ALA A 458 -26.12 -17.99 13.14
CA ALA A 458 -25.83 -17.52 14.49
C ALA A 458 -25.60 -16.00 14.51
N GLY A 459 -26.68 -15.22 14.65
CA GLY A 459 -26.60 -13.78 14.98
C GLY A 459 -27.77 -12.89 14.54
N ASP A 460 -29.03 -13.30 14.75
CA ASP A 460 -30.25 -12.66 14.22
C ASP A 460 -30.62 -11.25 14.74
N ARG A 461 -29.73 -10.50 15.39
CA ARG A 461 -29.98 -9.09 15.79
C ARG A 461 -28.69 -8.26 15.78
N LEU A 462 -28.78 -7.05 15.23
CA LEU A 462 -27.72 -6.04 15.37
C LEU A 462 -27.44 -5.77 16.85
N MET A 463 -26.17 -5.61 17.21
CA MET A 463 -25.80 -5.17 18.56
C MET A 463 -26.41 -3.79 18.83
N PRO A 464 -26.83 -3.50 20.08
CA PRO A 464 -27.41 -2.20 20.43
C PRO A 464 -26.51 -1.02 20.03
N GLU A 465 -25.19 -1.15 20.23
CA GLU A 465 -24.18 -0.17 19.83
C GLU A 465 -24.18 0.07 18.32
N THR A 466 -24.30 -0.99 17.51
CA THR A 466 -24.40 -0.89 16.04
C THR A 466 -25.68 -0.19 15.62
N VAL A 467 -26.81 -0.52 16.25
CA VAL A 467 -28.10 0.14 16.01
C VAL A 467 -28.01 1.64 16.32
N GLU A 468 -27.50 1.99 17.49
CA GLU A 468 -27.32 3.38 17.90
C GLU A 468 -26.36 4.13 16.97
N GLY A 469 -25.26 3.50 16.56
CA GLY A 469 -24.30 4.03 15.60
C GLY A 469 -24.91 4.32 14.23
N ILE A 470 -25.75 3.42 13.71
CA ILE A 470 -26.49 3.60 12.45
C ILE A 470 -27.47 4.78 12.56
N VAL A 471 -28.29 4.81 13.63
CA VAL A 471 -29.29 5.86 13.85
C VAL A 471 -28.61 7.22 14.02
N THR A 472 -27.52 7.28 14.78
CA THR A 472 -26.74 8.50 15.02
C THR A 472 -26.16 9.06 13.74
N ARG A 473 -25.47 8.23 12.95
CA ARG A 473 -24.88 8.67 11.66
C ARG A 473 -25.94 9.07 10.63
N THR A 474 -27.05 8.33 10.58
CA THR A 474 -28.19 8.71 9.75
C THR A 474 -28.80 10.04 10.20
N GLY A 475 -28.89 10.28 11.52
CA GLY A 475 -29.31 11.56 12.08
C GLY A 475 -28.41 12.71 11.70
N TRP A 476 -27.08 12.54 11.77
CA TRP A 476 -26.11 13.54 11.32
C TRP A 476 -26.26 13.83 9.82
N ALA A 477 -26.28 12.79 8.97
CA ALA A 477 -26.47 12.93 7.54
C ALA A 477 -27.79 13.63 7.20
N ALA A 478 -28.89 13.24 7.85
CA ALA A 478 -30.19 13.88 7.69
C ALA A 478 -30.16 15.34 8.14
N GLY A 479 -29.53 15.66 9.26
CA GLY A 479 -29.36 17.04 9.74
C GLY A 479 -28.60 17.90 8.72
N PHE A 480 -27.46 17.43 8.22
CA PHE A 480 -26.72 18.11 7.15
C PHE A 480 -27.52 18.25 5.86
N GLY A 481 -28.28 17.22 5.49
CA GLY A 481 -29.17 17.25 4.33
C GLY A 481 -30.33 18.23 4.47
N ILE A 482 -30.95 18.32 5.64
CA ILE A 482 -32.00 19.29 5.98
C ILE A 482 -31.44 20.71 5.90
N VAL A 483 -30.32 20.98 6.58
CA VAL A 483 -29.68 22.31 6.55
C VAL A 483 -29.31 22.71 5.13
N THR A 484 -28.76 21.78 4.35
CA THR A 484 -28.46 22.00 2.92
C THR A 484 -29.72 22.31 2.12
N GLY A 485 -30.78 21.53 2.31
CA GLY A 485 -32.08 21.75 1.67
C GLY A 485 -32.68 23.12 1.99
N LEU A 486 -32.63 23.54 3.26
CA LEU A 486 -33.05 24.88 3.70
C LEU A 486 -32.19 25.99 3.08
N MET A 487 -30.87 25.82 3.01
CA MET A 487 -29.97 26.76 2.35
C MET A 487 -30.31 26.94 0.86
N LEU A 488 -30.77 25.89 0.17
CA LEU A 488 -31.22 25.95 -1.22
C LEU A 488 -32.53 26.74 -1.39
N LEU A 489 -33.30 26.95 -0.32
CA LEU A 489 -34.51 27.78 -0.33
C LEU A 489 -34.20 29.28 -0.29
N ALA A 490 -33.00 29.64 0.18
CA ALA A 490 -32.59 31.02 0.38
C ALA A 490 -32.76 31.87 -0.89
N PRO A 491 -33.24 33.13 -0.79
CA PRO A 491 -33.42 33.99 -1.96
C PRO A 491 -32.07 34.40 -2.58
N VAL A 492 -30.98 34.36 -1.80
CA VAL A 492 -29.66 34.84 -2.21
C VAL A 492 -28.87 33.71 -2.90
N PRO A 493 -28.47 33.84 -4.19
CA PRO A 493 -27.70 32.82 -4.91
C PRO A 493 -26.38 32.44 -4.23
N VAL A 494 -25.70 33.43 -3.64
CA VAL A 494 -24.44 33.22 -2.90
C VAL A 494 -24.64 32.28 -1.72
N VAL A 495 -25.75 32.42 -0.97
CA VAL A 495 -26.08 31.52 0.14
C VAL A 495 -26.38 30.12 -0.37
N ARG A 496 -27.23 29.99 -1.40
CA ARG A 496 -27.57 28.68 -2.01
C ARG A 496 -26.36 27.90 -2.49
N ALA A 497 -25.32 28.58 -2.97
CA ALA A 497 -24.15 27.95 -3.55
C ALA A 497 -22.99 27.75 -2.56
N LEU A 498 -22.62 28.79 -1.80
CA LEU A 498 -21.42 28.75 -0.97
C LEU A 498 -21.69 28.14 0.41
N ALA A 499 -22.88 28.34 0.98
CA ALA A 499 -23.14 27.85 2.34
C ALA A 499 -23.13 26.31 2.42
N PRO A 500 -23.75 25.54 1.50
CA PRO A 500 -23.64 24.08 1.52
C PRO A 500 -22.22 23.58 1.25
N LEU A 501 -21.45 24.30 0.42
CA LEU A 501 -20.07 23.96 0.10
C LEU A 501 -19.16 24.15 1.33
N VAL A 502 -19.34 25.25 2.07
CA VAL A 502 -18.65 25.52 3.34
C VAL A 502 -19.08 24.52 4.40
N LEU A 503 -20.38 24.20 4.50
CA LEU A 503 -20.89 23.21 5.43
C LEU A 503 -20.24 21.83 5.18
N GLY A 504 -20.16 21.41 3.92
CA GLY A 504 -19.47 20.18 3.53
C GLY A 504 -17.98 20.20 3.85
N ALA A 505 -17.28 21.30 3.57
CA ALA A 505 -15.86 21.47 3.89
C ALA A 505 -15.61 21.37 5.40
N SER A 506 -16.40 22.09 6.20
CA SER A 506 -16.31 22.07 7.66
C SER A 506 -16.60 20.68 8.23
N HIS A 507 -17.62 20.00 7.71
CA HIS A 507 -17.95 18.62 8.12
C HIS A 507 -16.76 17.68 7.89
N LEU A 508 -16.16 17.70 6.69
CA LEU A 508 -15.03 16.85 6.35
C LEU A 508 -13.78 17.14 7.20
N ILE A 509 -13.49 18.42 7.48
CA ILE A 509 -12.39 18.80 8.37
C ILE A 509 -12.63 18.28 9.80
N LEU A 510 -13.83 18.49 10.35
CA LEU A 510 -14.16 18.08 11.71
C LEU A 510 -14.16 16.56 11.88
N VAL A 511 -14.73 15.81 10.94
CA VAL A 511 -14.69 14.34 10.94
C VAL A 511 -13.26 13.85 10.75
N GLY A 512 -12.50 14.51 9.86
CA GLY A 512 -11.09 14.21 9.63
C GLY A 512 -10.26 14.25 10.90
N LEU A 513 -10.51 15.18 11.84
CA LEU A 513 -9.75 15.30 13.09
C LEU A 513 -9.72 14.00 13.91
N ALA A 514 -10.77 13.17 13.85
CA ALA A 514 -10.77 11.84 14.48
C ALA A 514 -9.73 10.87 13.89
N TYR A 515 -9.33 11.10 12.64
CA TYR A 515 -8.34 10.33 11.88
C TYR A 515 -6.96 11.00 11.82
N GLN A 516 -6.78 12.17 12.46
CA GLN A 516 -5.51 12.91 12.43
C GLN A 516 -4.34 12.08 12.97
N GLY A 517 -4.58 11.21 13.95
CA GLY A 517 -3.58 10.25 14.44
C GLY A 517 -2.44 10.90 15.25
N ALA A 518 -2.67 12.05 15.87
CA ALA A 518 -1.68 12.70 16.73
C ALA A 518 -1.54 11.96 18.07
N LYS A 519 -0.36 11.39 18.34
CA LYS A 519 -0.05 10.63 19.57
C LYS A 519 1.22 11.16 20.26
N ASP A 520 1.33 10.89 21.55
CA ASP A 520 2.53 11.21 22.32
C ASP A 520 3.69 10.25 22.00
N PRO A 521 4.96 10.73 21.95
CA PRO A 521 6.09 9.89 21.53
C PRO A 521 6.48 8.79 22.53
N GLY A 522 6.22 9.00 23.82
CA GLY A 522 6.78 8.18 24.92
C GLY A 522 6.42 6.69 24.89
N ALA A 523 5.41 6.29 24.12
CA ALA A 523 5.01 4.89 23.95
C ALA A 523 5.65 4.19 22.73
N ALA A 524 6.26 4.92 21.80
CA ALA A 524 6.73 4.35 20.52
C ALA A 524 8.17 3.81 20.55
N HIS A 525 8.95 4.16 21.58
CA HIS A 525 10.43 4.02 21.57
C HIS A 525 11.03 3.34 22.80
N SER A 526 10.23 2.67 23.62
CA SER A 526 10.75 1.97 24.80
C SER A 526 11.62 0.78 24.37
N LEU A 527 12.95 0.97 24.31
CA LEU A 527 13.89 -0.13 24.40
C LEU A 527 13.64 -0.82 25.73
N THR A 528 13.16 -2.06 25.68
CA THR A 528 12.99 -2.88 26.88
C THR A 528 14.26 -3.71 27.07
N PRO A 529 14.64 -4.04 28.32
CA PRO A 529 15.73 -4.98 28.61
C PRO A 529 15.61 -6.30 27.82
N SER A 530 14.37 -6.70 27.49
CA SER A 530 14.03 -7.81 26.60
C SER A 530 14.67 -7.74 25.20
N ILE A 531 14.68 -6.55 24.57
CA ILE A 531 15.33 -6.33 23.27
C ILE A 531 16.82 -6.51 23.42
N GLU A 532 17.41 -5.90 24.44
CA GLU A 532 18.85 -5.95 24.69
C GLU A 532 19.31 -7.40 24.93
N ASN A 533 18.55 -8.17 25.70
CA ASN A 533 18.79 -9.60 25.88
C ASN A 533 18.65 -10.36 24.55
N LEU A 534 17.61 -10.11 23.76
CA LEU A 534 17.46 -10.79 22.46
C LEU A 534 18.61 -10.46 21.50
N VAL A 535 19.02 -9.19 21.44
CA VAL A 535 20.15 -8.75 20.62
C VAL A 535 21.43 -9.43 21.09
N SER A 536 21.69 -9.51 22.40
CA SER A 536 22.88 -10.20 22.92
C SER A 536 22.93 -11.69 22.54
N VAL A 537 21.77 -12.38 22.57
CA VAL A 537 21.67 -13.79 22.11
C VAL A 537 22.08 -13.93 20.66
N LEU A 538 21.69 -12.97 19.81
CA LEU A 538 21.92 -13.06 18.37
C LEU A 538 23.30 -12.51 17.96
N ASP A 539 23.87 -11.59 18.75
CA ASP A 539 25.17 -10.96 18.51
C ASP A 539 26.37 -11.77 19.03
N GLU A 540 26.16 -12.79 19.88
CA GLU A 540 27.22 -13.68 20.36
C GLU A 540 27.83 -14.51 19.20
N GLY A 541 28.96 -14.00 18.68
CA GLY A 541 30.09 -14.67 18.03
C GLY A 541 29.83 -15.92 17.19
N ASP A 542 29.70 -15.76 15.87
CA ASP A 542 30.47 -16.49 14.82
C ASP A 542 29.84 -16.30 13.43
N ALA A 543 30.67 -16.47 12.39
CA ALA A 543 30.42 -16.45 10.94
C ALA A 543 28.94 -16.29 10.50
N GLY A 544 28.45 -15.04 10.51
CA GLY A 544 27.23 -14.63 9.82
C GLY A 544 25.94 -14.53 10.65
N GLY A 545 25.93 -14.89 11.93
CA GLY A 545 24.81 -14.69 12.87
C GLY A 545 23.56 -15.54 12.58
N GLY A 546 22.88 -15.98 13.64
CA GLY A 546 21.63 -16.75 13.54
C GLY A 546 20.41 -15.88 13.28
N ARG A 547 19.28 -16.51 12.93
CA ARG A 547 17.98 -15.84 12.75
C ARG A 547 17.03 -16.08 13.92
N LEU A 548 16.14 -15.11 14.09
CA LEU A 548 14.95 -15.22 14.90
C LEU A 548 13.81 -15.88 14.11
N MET A 549 13.04 -16.72 14.81
CA MET A 549 11.71 -17.17 14.40
C MET A 549 10.69 -16.87 15.51
N ARG A 550 9.46 -16.52 15.15
CA ARG A 550 8.37 -16.32 16.11
C ARG A 550 7.41 -17.51 16.06
N PHE A 551 6.93 -17.93 17.24
CA PHE A 551 5.97 -19.03 17.37
C PHE A 551 4.62 -18.54 17.89
N GLN A 552 3.53 -18.99 17.27
CA GLN A 552 2.16 -18.66 17.62
C GLN A 552 1.26 -19.90 17.38
N ARG A 553 0.79 -20.53 18.46
CA ARG A 553 0.01 -21.78 18.41
C ARG A 553 -1.49 -21.58 18.13
N ASP A 554 -2.05 -20.41 18.43
CA ASP A 554 -3.46 -20.09 18.19
C ASP A 554 -3.62 -19.06 17.04
N PRO A 555 -3.72 -19.52 15.78
CA PRO A 555 -3.93 -18.66 14.61
C PRO A 555 -5.35 -18.07 14.54
N GLY A 556 -6.28 -18.51 15.40
CA GLY A 556 -7.64 -17.98 15.51
C GLY A 556 -7.76 -16.79 16.46
N SER A 557 -6.78 -16.59 17.34
CA SER A 557 -6.71 -15.44 18.24
C SER A 557 -6.53 -14.14 17.46
N LYS A 558 -7.57 -13.30 17.48
CA LYS A 558 -7.57 -11.95 16.88
C LYS A 558 -6.78 -10.93 17.71
N ASP A 559 -6.14 -11.37 18.79
CA ASP A 559 -5.55 -10.46 19.74
C ASP A 559 -4.18 -9.97 19.27
N ALA A 560 -4.15 -8.69 18.88
CA ALA A 560 -2.96 -7.83 18.75
C ALA A 560 -1.90 -8.14 19.81
N THR A 561 -2.39 -8.24 21.04
CA THR A 561 -1.59 -8.37 22.24
C THR A 561 -0.94 -9.74 22.36
N SER A 562 -1.37 -10.78 21.62
CA SER A 562 -0.70 -12.09 21.67
C SER A 562 0.67 -12.11 20.97
N ARG A 563 1.02 -11.05 20.24
CA ARG A 563 2.21 -11.00 19.39
C ARG A 563 3.40 -10.40 20.12
N VAL A 564 4.52 -11.10 20.03
CA VAL A 564 5.82 -10.64 20.51
C VAL A 564 6.67 -10.29 19.29
N LEU A 565 7.27 -9.11 19.30
CA LEU A 565 8.09 -8.52 18.25
C LEU A 565 7.43 -8.63 16.86
N PRO A 566 6.40 -7.82 16.54
CA PRO A 566 5.65 -7.98 15.30
C PRO A 566 6.53 -7.98 14.01
N PRO A 567 6.09 -8.63 12.92
CA PRO A 567 6.87 -8.70 11.67
C PRO A 567 7.42 -7.35 11.20
N SER A 568 8.69 -7.36 10.78
CA SER A 568 9.48 -6.20 10.33
C SER A 568 9.88 -5.19 11.42
N THR A 569 9.31 -5.23 12.64
CA THR A 569 9.71 -4.30 13.72
C THR A 569 11.08 -4.64 14.34
N ASN A 570 11.66 -5.76 13.93
CA ASN A 570 13.01 -6.23 14.25
C ASN A 570 14.13 -5.45 13.52
N VAL A 571 13.80 -4.80 12.40
CA VAL A 571 14.77 -4.13 11.51
C VAL A 571 15.62 -3.06 12.21
N PRO A 572 15.08 -2.17 13.07
CA PRO A 572 15.88 -1.15 13.78
C PRO A 572 16.96 -1.76 14.68
N PHE A 573 16.73 -2.98 15.15
CA PHE A 573 17.63 -3.71 16.05
C PHE A 573 18.60 -4.61 15.28
N ARG A 574 18.61 -4.56 13.95
CA ARG A 574 19.46 -5.38 13.07
C ARG A 574 19.30 -6.89 13.28
N ILE A 575 18.17 -7.30 13.85
CA ILE A 575 17.82 -8.70 14.08
C ILE A 575 17.37 -9.31 12.75
N ARG A 576 17.96 -10.44 12.34
CA ARG A 576 17.54 -11.16 11.14
C ARG A 576 16.37 -12.09 11.43
N ASP A 577 15.39 -12.07 10.54
CA ASP A 577 14.13 -12.79 10.73
C ASP A 577 13.80 -13.65 9.50
N VAL A 578 13.26 -14.84 9.74
CA VAL A 578 12.73 -15.72 8.68
C VAL A 578 11.37 -15.24 8.14
N GLN A 579 10.74 -14.33 8.85
CA GLN A 579 9.40 -13.81 8.59
C GLN A 579 9.46 -12.30 8.24
N GLY A 580 8.35 -11.71 7.79
CA GLY A 580 8.26 -10.28 7.46
C GLY A 580 6.86 -9.85 7.01
N TYR A 581 6.68 -8.57 6.70
CA TYR A 581 5.39 -8.04 6.23
C TYR A 581 5.53 -7.04 5.07
N ASN A 582 5.50 -7.57 3.84
CA ASN A 582 5.59 -6.81 2.59
C ASN A 582 4.42 -7.08 1.65
N ALA A 583 4.04 -6.09 0.83
CA ALA A 583 2.98 -6.27 -0.17
C ALA A 583 3.42 -7.19 -1.33
N LEU A 584 4.68 -7.09 -1.75
CA LEU A 584 5.33 -7.98 -2.71
C LEU A 584 6.30 -8.90 -1.97
N SER A 585 5.78 -9.96 -1.36
CA SER A 585 6.59 -11.03 -0.76
C SER A 585 6.98 -12.06 -1.81
N ASN A 586 8.21 -12.55 -1.72
CA ASN A 586 8.70 -13.62 -2.58
C ASN A 586 7.88 -14.91 -2.33
N ARG A 587 7.31 -15.47 -3.40
CA ARG A 587 6.49 -16.69 -3.38
C ARG A 587 7.31 -17.91 -2.93
N LEU A 588 8.61 -17.94 -3.23
CA LEU A 588 9.51 -19.07 -2.98
C LEU A 588 9.55 -19.48 -1.50
N VAL A 589 9.79 -18.51 -0.62
CA VAL A 589 9.89 -18.74 0.83
C VAL A 589 8.55 -19.22 1.38
N GLY A 590 7.45 -18.55 1.01
CA GLY A 590 6.11 -18.92 1.47
C GLY A 590 5.67 -20.31 1.03
N GLU A 591 5.85 -20.68 -0.24
CA GLU A 591 5.50 -22.01 -0.75
C GLU A 591 6.35 -23.12 -0.13
N THR A 592 7.64 -22.84 0.08
CA THR A 592 8.55 -23.78 0.75
C THR A 592 8.06 -24.06 2.16
N LEU A 593 7.70 -23.02 2.91
CA LEU A 593 7.20 -23.15 4.28
C LEU A 593 5.86 -23.88 4.34
N GLU A 594 4.87 -23.49 3.53
CA GLU A 594 3.54 -24.14 3.51
C GLU A 594 3.66 -25.64 3.21
N ARG A 595 4.47 -26.01 2.21
CA ARG A 595 4.63 -27.41 1.82
C ARG A 595 5.47 -28.20 2.82
N ALA A 596 6.44 -27.57 3.49
CA ALA A 596 7.27 -28.22 4.50
C ALA A 596 6.49 -28.50 5.80
N THR A 597 5.66 -27.55 6.24
CA THR A 597 4.87 -27.68 7.47
C THR A 597 3.53 -28.40 7.24
N GLY A 598 3.02 -28.40 6.00
CA GLY A 598 1.67 -28.87 5.68
C GLY A 598 0.58 -27.91 6.14
N GLU A 599 0.96 -26.73 6.63
CA GLU A 599 0.05 -25.72 7.15
C GLU A 599 -0.26 -24.71 6.04
N ASN A 600 -1.56 -24.45 5.81
CA ASN A 600 -1.97 -23.42 4.86
C ASN A 600 -1.64 -22.04 5.41
N LEU A 601 -0.44 -21.57 5.07
CA LEU A 601 0.06 -20.23 5.39
C LEU A 601 -0.58 -19.17 4.46
N PHE A 602 -1.29 -19.57 3.41
CA PHE A 602 -1.92 -18.73 2.40
C PHE A 602 -3.46 -18.75 2.46
N SER A 603 -4.06 -18.19 3.51
CA SER A 603 -5.50 -17.97 3.49
C SER A 603 -5.87 -16.81 2.54
N HIS A 604 -6.60 -17.08 1.46
CA HIS A 604 -7.30 -16.12 0.57
C HIS A 604 -6.46 -15.22 -0.36
N GLY A 605 -5.31 -15.68 -0.87
CA GLY A 605 -4.59 -14.97 -1.95
C GLY A 605 -4.00 -13.60 -1.58
N ILE A 606 -4.13 -13.20 -0.31
CA ILE A 606 -3.56 -11.99 0.25
C ILE A 606 -2.83 -12.41 1.52
N TRP A 607 -1.53 -12.14 1.59
CA TRP A 607 -0.72 -12.29 2.79
C TRP A 607 -1.35 -11.46 3.90
N THR A 608 -2.23 -12.07 4.71
CA THR A 608 -2.62 -11.44 5.96
C THR A 608 -1.43 -11.57 6.87
N GLY A 609 -0.96 -10.45 7.43
CA GLY A 609 0.10 -10.42 8.43
C GLY A 609 -0.29 -11.11 9.75
N ARG A 610 -1.25 -12.03 9.70
CA ARG A 610 -1.91 -12.71 10.82
C ARG A 610 -1.44 -14.15 11.00
N ARG A 611 -0.84 -14.77 9.97
CA ARG A 611 -0.44 -16.18 9.97
C ARG A 611 1.02 -16.39 9.55
N ILE A 612 1.84 -15.35 9.64
CA ILE A 612 3.18 -15.35 9.06
C ILE A 612 4.05 -16.36 9.81
N VAL A 613 4.12 -17.58 9.27
CA VAL A 613 5.28 -18.46 9.33
C VAL A 613 5.65 -18.90 10.76
N ALA A 614 4.69 -18.95 11.67
CA ALA A 614 4.86 -19.68 12.91
C ALA A 614 4.37 -21.11 12.65
N PRO A 615 5.21 -22.15 12.81
CA PRO A 615 4.70 -23.51 12.86
C PRO A 615 3.60 -23.57 13.95
N GLN A 616 2.43 -24.10 13.60
CA GLN A 616 1.30 -24.24 14.50
C GLN A 616 1.40 -25.56 15.29
N SER A 617 2.15 -26.52 14.75
CA SER A 617 2.45 -27.80 15.37
C SER A 617 3.87 -27.86 15.94
N GLU A 618 4.03 -28.52 17.08
CA GLU A 618 5.35 -28.84 17.66
C GLU A 618 6.17 -29.71 16.70
N LEU A 619 5.51 -30.59 15.93
CA LEU A 619 6.14 -31.46 14.92
C LEU A 619 6.81 -30.66 13.78
N ALA A 620 6.30 -29.47 13.46
CA ALA A 620 6.90 -28.62 12.44
C ALA A 620 8.20 -27.94 12.93
N LEU A 621 8.47 -27.89 14.24
CA LEU A 621 9.74 -27.35 14.79
C LEU A 621 10.93 -28.30 14.62
N ASP A 622 10.68 -29.59 14.40
CA ASP A 622 11.73 -30.60 14.17
C ASP A 622 12.12 -30.75 12.69
N LEU A 623 11.67 -29.84 11.82
CA LEU A 623 12.01 -29.86 10.40
C LEU A 623 13.47 -29.41 10.16
N PRO A 624 14.25 -30.13 9.31
CA PRO A 624 15.56 -29.68 8.85
C PRO A 624 15.56 -28.30 8.17
N LEU A 625 14.39 -27.83 7.72
CA LEU A 625 14.19 -26.50 7.15
C LEU A 625 14.74 -25.37 8.04
N TRP A 626 14.59 -25.45 9.36
CA TRP A 626 15.04 -24.37 10.24
C TRP A 626 16.56 -24.26 10.31
N ASP A 627 17.26 -25.38 10.14
CA ASP A 627 18.72 -25.43 9.99
C ASP A 627 19.16 -24.85 8.64
N VAL A 628 18.41 -25.13 7.58
CA VAL A 628 18.62 -24.53 6.25
C VAL A 628 18.47 -23.00 6.29
N LEU A 629 17.52 -22.48 7.07
CA LEU A 629 17.26 -21.05 7.23
C LEU A 629 18.11 -20.39 8.34
N ALA A 630 19.02 -21.14 8.97
CA ALA A 630 19.89 -20.69 10.06
C ALA A 630 19.12 -20.08 11.26
N VAL A 631 18.00 -20.71 11.66
CA VAL A 631 17.24 -20.29 12.85
C VAL A 631 18.01 -20.68 14.12
N ARG A 632 18.35 -19.68 14.93
CA ARG A 632 19.03 -19.84 16.24
C ARG A 632 18.09 -19.62 17.41
N ALA A 633 17.19 -18.63 17.28
CA ALA A 633 16.33 -18.19 18.38
C ALA A 633 14.85 -18.33 18.02
N LEU A 634 14.05 -18.81 18.98
CA LEU A 634 12.59 -18.86 18.90
C LEU A 634 12.00 -18.00 20.02
N VAL A 635 11.08 -17.10 19.65
CA VAL A 635 10.39 -16.22 20.60
C VAL A 635 8.90 -16.52 20.65
N MET A 636 8.36 -16.56 21.86
CA MET A 636 6.95 -16.87 22.14
C MET A 636 6.39 -16.02 23.29
N LYS A 637 5.12 -15.59 23.20
CA LYS A 637 4.42 -14.96 24.32
C LYS A 637 3.96 -15.96 25.38
N GLY A 638 4.25 -15.71 26.67
CA GLY A 638 3.76 -16.49 27.81
C GLY A 638 4.86 -17.02 28.74
N THR A 639 4.44 -17.54 29.90
CA THR A 639 5.33 -18.04 30.96
C THR A 639 5.98 -19.39 30.57
N PRO A 640 7.28 -19.58 30.86
CA PRO A 640 7.97 -20.87 30.70
C PRO A 640 7.26 -22.00 31.45
N GLY A 641 7.31 -23.21 30.87
CA GLY A 641 6.81 -24.44 31.52
C GLY A 641 5.46 -24.96 31.02
N ARG A 642 4.71 -24.20 30.20
CA ARG A 642 3.53 -24.73 29.49
C ARG A 642 3.89 -25.51 28.21
N TYR A 643 5.09 -25.27 27.67
CA TYR A 643 5.57 -25.84 26.42
C TYR A 643 6.98 -26.39 26.63
N THR A 644 7.25 -27.62 26.18
CA THR A 644 8.57 -28.25 26.22
C THR A 644 8.97 -28.68 24.81
N PHE A 645 10.07 -28.13 24.29
CA PHE A 645 10.61 -28.44 22.96
C PHE A 645 11.77 -29.43 23.09
N GLY A 646 11.45 -30.70 23.37
CA GLY A 646 12.45 -31.73 23.69
C GLY A 646 13.19 -32.36 22.50
N GLY A 647 12.84 -32.02 21.26
CA GLY A 647 13.24 -32.81 20.07
C GLY A 647 14.63 -32.52 19.45
N ARG A 648 15.18 -31.30 19.57
CA ARG A 648 16.41 -30.87 18.86
C ARG A 648 17.24 -29.78 19.57
N GLY A 649 17.61 -29.98 20.84
CA GLY A 649 18.62 -29.12 21.49
C GLY A 649 18.18 -27.68 21.78
N TRP A 650 16.87 -27.40 21.85
CA TRP A 650 16.35 -26.11 22.29
C TRP A 650 16.45 -25.97 23.81
N THR A 651 17.07 -24.89 24.28
CA THR A 651 17.18 -24.55 25.70
C THR A 651 16.52 -23.20 25.97
N VAL A 652 15.92 -23.05 27.15
CA VAL A 652 15.32 -21.76 27.56
C VAL A 652 16.43 -20.87 28.09
N ARG A 653 16.58 -19.66 27.54
CA ARG A 653 17.62 -18.70 27.96
C ARG A 653 17.12 -17.59 28.88
N GLY A 654 15.83 -17.22 28.80
CA GLY A 654 15.27 -16.12 29.59
C GLY A 654 13.76 -16.02 29.52
N THR A 655 13.15 -15.53 30.61
CA THR A 655 11.71 -15.56 30.85
C THR A 655 11.24 -14.39 31.72
N ASP A 656 10.90 -13.26 31.09
CA ASP A 656 10.22 -12.13 31.77
C ASP A 656 8.85 -11.91 31.11
N ASP A 657 8.81 -11.24 29.94
CA ASP A 657 7.57 -10.93 29.19
C ASP A 657 7.24 -11.93 28.05
N PHE A 658 8.22 -12.76 27.71
CA PHE A 658 8.22 -13.74 26.64
C PHE A 658 9.14 -14.90 27.02
N THR A 659 8.96 -16.05 26.38
CA THR A 659 9.92 -17.16 26.47
C THR A 659 10.84 -17.12 25.27
N LEU A 660 12.15 -17.03 25.53
CA LEU A 660 13.20 -17.16 24.53
C LEU A 660 13.80 -18.56 24.58
N TRP A 661 13.76 -19.27 23.44
CA TRP A 661 14.46 -20.51 23.25
C TRP A 661 15.64 -20.30 22.31
N GLU A 662 16.79 -20.84 22.69
CA GLU A 662 18.00 -20.85 21.89
C GLU A 662 18.31 -22.28 21.46
N LYS A 663 18.69 -22.46 20.20
CA LYS A 663 19.15 -23.72 19.68
C LYS A 663 20.67 -23.78 19.77
N GLY A 664 21.20 -24.64 20.64
CA GLY A 664 22.65 -24.74 20.90
C GLY A 664 23.46 -25.32 19.73
N ASP A 665 22.83 -26.12 18.87
CA ASP A 665 23.42 -26.79 17.69
C ASP A 665 22.96 -26.15 16.37
N PHE A 666 22.67 -24.84 16.36
CA PHE A 666 22.23 -24.15 15.14
C PHE A 666 23.33 -24.11 14.07
N LEU A 667 22.93 -24.14 12.80
CA LEU A 667 23.87 -23.98 11.68
C LEU A 667 24.15 -22.49 11.40
N PRO A 668 25.43 -22.09 11.20
CA PRO A 668 25.77 -20.74 10.78
C PRO A 668 25.08 -20.34 9.47
N ARG A 669 24.74 -19.05 9.35
CA ARG A 669 24.12 -18.49 8.12
C ARG A 669 25.01 -18.68 6.90
N ILE A 670 26.33 -18.58 7.07
CA ILE A 670 27.30 -18.79 5.99
C ILE A 670 28.20 -19.97 6.36
N ARG A 671 28.20 -21.01 5.53
CA ARG A 671 28.90 -22.26 5.83
C ARG A 671 29.26 -23.02 4.58
N LEU A 672 30.24 -23.93 4.68
CA LEU A 672 30.57 -24.87 3.61
C LEU A 672 29.87 -26.21 3.82
N ALA A 673 29.52 -26.86 2.72
CA ALA A 673 28.94 -28.20 2.69
C ALA A 673 29.76 -29.09 1.74
N PRO A 674 30.39 -30.18 2.24
CA PRO A 674 31.21 -31.08 1.43
C PRO A 674 30.41 -31.94 0.45
N VAL A 675 29.13 -32.15 0.70
CA VAL A 675 28.25 -32.94 -0.18
C VAL A 675 27.17 -32.05 -0.76
N ALA A 676 27.12 -31.94 -2.08
CA ALA A 676 26.06 -31.22 -2.80
C ALA A 676 25.48 -32.13 -3.87
N VAL A 677 24.19 -32.47 -3.75
CA VAL A 677 23.51 -33.37 -4.68
C VAL A 677 22.67 -32.56 -5.66
N GLY A 678 22.98 -32.67 -6.95
CA GLY A 678 22.18 -32.08 -8.02
C GLY A 678 20.84 -32.79 -8.15
N VAL A 679 19.76 -32.02 -8.18
CA VAL A 679 18.40 -32.54 -8.35
C VAL A 679 17.66 -31.70 -9.39
N THR A 680 16.64 -32.29 -10.03
CA THR A 680 15.75 -31.53 -10.92
C THR A 680 14.91 -30.52 -10.12
N GLU A 681 14.44 -29.46 -10.76
CA GLU A 681 13.47 -28.52 -10.16
C GLU A 681 12.24 -29.24 -9.63
N GLU A 682 11.73 -30.22 -10.38
CA GLU A 682 10.57 -30.99 -9.98
C GLU A 682 10.84 -31.82 -8.71
N THR A 683 12.02 -32.44 -8.63
CA THR A 683 12.45 -33.19 -7.44
C THR A 683 12.60 -32.27 -6.23
N MET A 684 13.23 -31.10 -6.42
CA MET A 684 13.36 -30.08 -5.36
C MET A 684 11.98 -29.64 -4.87
N ARG A 685 11.06 -29.34 -5.80
CA ARG A 685 9.68 -28.92 -5.50
C ARG A 685 8.87 -30.00 -4.78
N ARG A 686 9.20 -31.28 -4.94
CA ARG A 686 8.56 -32.40 -4.23
C ARG A 686 9.20 -32.69 -2.86
N ASN A 687 10.44 -32.25 -2.62
CA ASN A 687 11.23 -32.59 -1.43
C ASN A 687 11.40 -31.41 -0.46
N LEU A 688 10.31 -30.74 -0.12
CA LEU A 688 10.36 -29.41 0.52
C LEU A 688 10.45 -29.41 2.04
N ALA A 689 10.21 -30.56 2.69
CA ALA A 689 10.53 -30.72 4.10
C ALA A 689 12.01 -31.03 4.35
N PHE A 690 12.81 -31.14 3.26
CA PHE A 690 14.21 -31.56 3.27
C PHE A 690 14.43 -32.72 4.21
N ARG A 691 13.56 -33.75 4.14
CA ARG A 691 13.63 -34.85 5.09
C ARG A 691 14.69 -35.86 4.68
N ARG A 692 14.97 -36.01 3.38
CA ARG A 692 15.86 -37.03 2.82
C ARG A 692 16.47 -36.54 1.52
N VAL A 693 17.61 -37.10 1.12
CA VAL A 693 18.11 -37.01 -0.26
C VAL A 693 17.25 -37.93 -1.14
N PRO A 694 16.81 -37.50 -2.34
CA PRO A 694 16.05 -38.36 -3.26
C PRO A 694 16.78 -39.70 -3.51
N GLY A 695 16.07 -40.81 -3.35
CA GLY A 695 16.65 -42.15 -3.51
C GLY A 695 17.41 -42.69 -2.30
N ARG A 696 17.56 -41.92 -1.20
CA ARG A 696 18.14 -42.40 0.07
C ARG A 696 17.08 -42.58 1.15
N VAL A 697 17.26 -43.59 2.00
CA VAL A 697 16.39 -43.87 3.16
C VAL A 697 16.75 -42.98 4.35
N ALA A 698 18.04 -42.68 4.51
CA ALA A 698 18.55 -41.85 5.60
C ALA A 698 18.07 -40.39 5.47
N PRO A 699 17.84 -39.69 6.60
CA PRO A 699 17.59 -38.26 6.59
C PRO A 699 18.76 -37.49 6.00
N ILE A 700 18.48 -36.35 5.38
CA ILE A 700 19.54 -35.43 4.98
C ILE A 700 20.16 -34.80 6.23
N GLU A 701 21.47 -34.57 6.20
CA GLU A 701 22.19 -33.88 7.25
C GLU A 701 22.56 -32.47 6.78
N PRO A 702 21.75 -31.41 7.06
CA PRO A 702 21.98 -30.10 6.47
C PRO A 702 23.36 -29.50 6.78
N ALA A 703 24.00 -29.92 7.87
CA ALA A 703 25.34 -29.52 8.25
C ALA A 703 26.40 -29.91 7.19
N ARG A 704 26.19 -31.01 6.46
CA ARG A 704 27.17 -31.60 5.53
C ARG A 704 26.64 -31.72 4.10
N GLU A 705 25.35 -31.97 3.97
CA GLU A 705 24.68 -32.29 2.73
C GLU A 705 23.75 -31.15 2.30
N VAL A 706 23.79 -30.81 1.01
CA VAL A 706 22.87 -29.86 0.40
C VAL A 706 22.26 -30.41 -0.88
N LEU A 707 21.05 -29.97 -1.19
CA LEU A 707 20.42 -30.20 -2.48
C LEU A 707 20.54 -28.91 -3.29
N TRP A 708 20.86 -28.99 -4.58
CA TRP A 708 20.86 -27.83 -5.48
C TRP A 708 20.18 -28.18 -6.80
N VAL A 709 19.64 -27.17 -7.48
CA VAL A 709 18.97 -27.39 -8.77
C VAL A 709 19.99 -27.37 -9.90
N GLY A 710 20.27 -28.53 -10.48
CA GLY A 710 21.17 -28.67 -11.63
C GLY A 710 21.75 -30.09 -11.78
N GLU A 711 22.69 -30.23 -12.70
CA GLU A 711 23.36 -31.50 -13.02
C GLU A 711 24.71 -31.62 -12.31
N GLY A 712 25.01 -32.81 -11.79
CA GLY A 712 26.27 -33.12 -11.11
C GLY A 712 26.14 -33.08 -9.58
N SER A 713 27.09 -33.75 -8.92
CA SER A 713 27.17 -33.81 -7.47
C SER A 713 28.60 -33.54 -7.01
N LEU A 714 28.75 -32.74 -5.95
CA LEU A 714 29.96 -32.72 -5.15
C LEU A 714 29.83 -33.88 -4.16
N ASP A 715 30.67 -34.89 -4.31
CA ASP A 715 30.57 -36.13 -3.53
C ASP A 715 31.85 -36.36 -2.72
N ALA A 716 31.97 -35.63 -1.61
CA ALA A 716 33.04 -35.80 -0.64
C ALA A 716 32.45 -36.16 0.75
N PRO A 717 31.76 -37.31 0.90
CA PRO A 717 31.03 -37.66 2.11
C PRO A 717 31.93 -37.80 3.34
N ASP A 718 33.20 -38.16 3.13
CA ASP A 718 34.21 -38.29 4.19
C ASP A 718 34.91 -36.97 4.55
N ALA A 719 34.77 -35.92 3.73
CA ALA A 719 35.41 -34.63 3.99
C ALA A 719 34.68 -33.86 5.10
N ALA A 720 35.41 -33.22 6.00
CA ALA A 720 34.80 -32.30 6.95
C ALA A 720 34.36 -31.00 6.24
N PRO A 721 33.27 -30.34 6.69
CA PRO A 721 32.98 -28.97 6.28
C PRO A 721 34.20 -28.06 6.52
N GLY A 722 34.55 -27.26 5.53
CA GLY A 722 35.61 -26.26 5.64
C GLY A 722 35.22 -25.11 6.58
N SER A 723 36.20 -24.27 6.92
CA SER A 723 35.97 -23.06 7.72
C SER A 723 35.60 -21.86 6.86
N VAL A 724 34.75 -20.98 7.39
CA VAL A 724 34.39 -19.70 6.77
C VAL A 724 34.70 -18.56 7.75
N HIS A 725 35.45 -17.56 7.28
CA HIS A 725 35.69 -16.32 8.00
C HIS A 725 35.01 -15.16 7.26
N VAL A 726 34.08 -14.46 7.93
CA VAL A 726 33.32 -13.37 7.30
C VAL A 726 34.10 -12.06 7.44
N LEU A 727 34.59 -11.55 6.32
CA LEU A 727 35.32 -10.27 6.27
C LEU A 727 34.38 -9.07 6.24
N TYR A 728 33.27 -9.19 5.52
CA TYR A 728 32.29 -8.11 5.35
C TYR A 728 30.89 -8.68 5.09
N ASP A 729 29.89 -8.14 5.76
CA ASP A 729 28.47 -8.53 5.64
C ASP A 729 27.59 -7.27 5.62
N GLY A 730 27.56 -6.63 4.46
CA GLY A 730 26.75 -5.45 4.19
C GLY A 730 25.36 -5.79 3.65
N LEU A 731 24.60 -4.77 3.26
CA LEU A 731 23.27 -4.97 2.68
C LEU A 731 23.38 -5.64 1.30
N ASN A 732 24.28 -5.13 0.46
CA ASN A 732 24.37 -5.52 -0.96
C ASN A 732 25.64 -6.31 -1.31
N ARG A 733 26.48 -6.60 -0.32
CA ARG A 733 27.77 -7.27 -0.53
C ARG A 733 28.14 -8.12 0.67
N ILE A 734 28.60 -9.34 0.39
CA ILE A 734 29.15 -10.27 1.37
C ILE A 734 30.54 -10.68 0.89
N GLU A 735 31.50 -10.69 1.80
CA GLU A 735 32.87 -11.13 1.56
C GLU A 735 33.28 -12.12 2.63
N VAL A 736 33.75 -13.27 2.19
CA VAL A 736 34.22 -14.32 3.09
C VAL A 736 35.52 -14.93 2.59
N GLU A 737 36.33 -15.38 3.51
CA GLU A 737 37.45 -16.29 3.27
C GLU A 737 37.02 -17.70 3.64
N THR A 738 37.35 -18.65 2.79
CA THR A 738 37.00 -20.06 2.95
C THR A 738 38.26 -20.91 2.95
N ASN A 739 38.32 -21.95 3.77
CA ASN A 739 39.37 -22.95 3.71
C ASN A 739 38.75 -24.36 3.80
N ALA A 740 38.95 -25.18 2.76
CA ALA A 740 38.43 -26.54 2.70
C ALA A 740 39.43 -27.52 2.05
N ALA A 741 39.46 -28.76 2.54
CA ALA A 741 40.31 -29.81 1.97
C ALA A 741 39.84 -30.33 0.61
N THR A 742 38.57 -30.11 0.27
CA THR A 742 37.93 -30.55 -0.97
C THR A 742 37.17 -29.38 -1.59
N GLU A 743 36.73 -29.54 -2.84
CA GLU A 743 35.71 -28.67 -3.39
C GLU A 743 34.41 -28.81 -2.58
N GLN A 744 33.79 -27.69 -2.21
CA GLN A 744 32.60 -27.66 -1.36
C GLN A 744 31.61 -26.59 -1.82
N MET A 745 30.34 -26.74 -1.44
CA MET A 745 29.33 -25.70 -1.66
C MET A 745 29.37 -24.70 -0.51
N LEU A 746 29.69 -23.44 -0.79
CA LEU A 746 29.45 -22.34 0.15
C LEU A 746 27.97 -21.97 0.12
N VAL A 747 27.27 -22.22 1.21
CA VAL A 747 25.86 -21.90 1.42
C VAL A 747 25.75 -20.57 2.13
N VAL A 748 24.88 -19.70 1.63
CA VAL A 748 24.43 -18.50 2.35
C VAL A 748 22.92 -18.64 2.56
N ALA A 749 22.49 -18.75 3.82
CA ALA A 749 21.09 -18.90 4.23
C ALA A 749 20.28 -17.59 4.08
N ASP A 750 20.53 -16.86 2.99
CA ASP A 750 19.72 -15.78 2.48
C ASP A 750 18.87 -16.30 1.30
N THR A 751 17.66 -15.78 1.16
CA THR A 751 16.74 -16.17 0.09
C THR A 751 17.39 -16.01 -1.29
N TYR A 752 17.27 -17.05 -2.12
CA TYR A 752 17.69 -17.00 -3.51
C TYR A 752 16.84 -16.00 -4.30
N MET A 753 17.51 -15.10 -5.00
CA MET A 753 16.92 -14.13 -5.93
C MET A 753 17.89 -13.86 -7.07
N GLU A 754 17.33 -13.67 -8.27
CA GLU A 754 18.10 -13.20 -9.42
C GLU A 754 18.76 -11.84 -9.11
N GLY A 755 19.96 -11.62 -9.65
CA GLY A 755 20.72 -10.39 -9.48
C GLY A 755 21.85 -10.45 -8.45
N TRP A 756 22.00 -11.53 -7.69
CA TRP A 756 23.25 -11.80 -6.98
C TRP A 756 24.31 -12.31 -7.97
N GLU A 757 25.52 -11.78 -7.88
CA GLU A 757 26.71 -12.18 -8.63
C GLU A 757 27.78 -12.65 -7.63
N ALA A 758 28.50 -13.73 -7.92
CA ALA A 758 29.60 -14.22 -7.09
C ALA A 758 30.92 -14.27 -7.86
N THR A 759 32.02 -14.03 -7.16
CA THR A 759 33.38 -14.27 -7.65
C THR A 759 34.17 -15.08 -6.62
N VAL A 760 34.96 -16.05 -7.08
CA VAL A 760 35.93 -16.80 -6.26
C VAL A 760 37.31 -16.45 -6.77
N ASP A 761 38.14 -15.82 -5.93
CA ASP A 761 39.45 -15.25 -6.27
C ASP A 761 39.42 -14.28 -7.47
N GLY A 762 38.32 -13.53 -7.60
CA GLY A 762 38.10 -12.58 -8.69
C GLY A 762 37.48 -13.18 -9.96
N GLU A 763 37.47 -14.51 -10.08
CA GLU A 763 36.85 -15.19 -11.22
C GLU A 763 35.34 -15.37 -11.00
N PRO A 764 34.48 -15.00 -11.97
CA PRO A 764 33.04 -15.16 -11.86
C PRO A 764 32.62 -16.61 -11.62
N ARG A 765 31.70 -16.81 -10.67
CA ARG A 765 31.07 -18.10 -10.40
C ARG A 765 29.55 -17.95 -10.39
N GLU A 766 28.87 -19.00 -10.83
CA GLU A 766 27.41 -19.06 -10.84
C GLU A 766 26.87 -19.17 -9.42
N ILE A 767 25.79 -18.44 -9.14
CA ILE A 767 25.03 -18.58 -7.90
C ILE A 767 23.92 -19.59 -8.13
N LEU A 768 23.88 -20.61 -7.29
CA LEU A 768 23.01 -21.75 -7.42
C LEU A 768 21.89 -21.69 -6.38
N PRO A 769 20.64 -22.04 -6.74
CA PRO A 769 19.56 -22.22 -5.78
C PRO A 769 19.78 -23.51 -4.99
N VAL A 770 20.07 -23.34 -3.70
CA VAL A 770 20.31 -24.42 -2.73
C VAL A 770 19.06 -24.62 -1.88
N PHE A 771 18.65 -25.88 -1.69
CA PHE A 771 17.37 -26.27 -1.10
C PHE A 771 16.15 -25.61 -1.76
N GLY A 772 16.31 -25.07 -2.98
CA GLY A 772 15.25 -24.34 -3.67
C GLY A 772 14.77 -23.07 -2.94
N VAL A 773 15.50 -22.56 -1.94
CA VAL A 773 15.08 -21.38 -1.16
C VAL A 773 16.23 -20.46 -0.80
N VAL A 774 17.43 -20.99 -0.55
CA VAL A 774 18.64 -20.23 -0.22
C VAL A 774 19.64 -20.28 -1.37
N ARG A 775 20.72 -19.52 -1.30
CA ARG A 775 21.75 -19.45 -2.36
C ARG A 775 23.04 -20.17 -1.98
N GLY A 776 23.78 -20.63 -2.97
CA GLY A 776 25.13 -21.14 -2.79
C GLY A 776 26.04 -20.91 -3.98
N VAL A 777 27.33 -21.16 -3.79
CA VAL A 777 28.37 -21.11 -4.83
C VAL A 777 29.37 -22.23 -4.60
N VAL A 778 29.82 -22.88 -5.66
CA VAL A 778 30.86 -23.92 -5.57
C VAL A 778 32.21 -23.24 -5.36
N VAL A 779 32.93 -23.66 -4.33
CA VAL A 779 34.25 -23.16 -3.97
C VAL A 779 35.27 -24.31 -4.09
N PRO A 780 36.38 -24.11 -4.81
CA PRO A 780 37.42 -25.14 -4.94
C PRO A 780 38.09 -25.49 -3.61
N ALA A 781 38.90 -26.55 -3.62
CA ALA A 781 39.71 -26.95 -2.48
C ALA A 781 40.86 -25.94 -2.26
N GLY A 782 41.12 -25.59 -0.99
CA GLY A 782 42.15 -24.65 -0.58
C GLY A 782 41.57 -23.41 0.10
N GLU A 783 42.40 -22.37 0.20
CA GLU A 783 42.02 -21.06 0.70
C GLU A 783 41.54 -20.18 -0.45
N HIS A 784 40.35 -19.61 -0.32
CA HIS A 784 39.73 -18.79 -1.36
C HIS A 784 39.03 -17.58 -0.78
N SER A 785 39.05 -16.48 -1.54
CA SER A 785 38.24 -15.29 -1.26
C SER A 785 36.97 -15.32 -2.10
N VAL A 786 35.82 -15.35 -1.44
CA VAL A 786 34.51 -15.35 -2.10
C VAL A 786 33.81 -14.02 -1.86
N VAL A 787 33.43 -13.36 -2.94
CA VAL A 787 32.71 -12.08 -2.88
C VAL A 787 31.38 -12.21 -3.62
N MET A 788 30.29 -11.95 -2.91
CA MET A 788 28.94 -11.88 -3.47
C MET A 788 28.44 -10.45 -3.49
N ARG A 789 27.80 -10.01 -4.58
CA ARG A 789 27.22 -8.67 -4.72
C ARG A 789 25.82 -8.73 -5.32
N TYR A 790 24.90 -7.96 -4.76
CA TYR A 790 23.55 -7.82 -5.31
C TYR A 790 23.48 -6.65 -6.29
N ARG A 791 23.36 -6.95 -7.58
CA ARG A 791 23.37 -6.02 -8.72
C ARG A 791 22.29 -6.38 -9.75
N PRO A 792 21.00 -6.27 -9.41
CA PRO A 792 19.91 -6.72 -10.28
C PRO A 792 19.94 -6.04 -11.65
N HIS A 793 19.85 -6.84 -12.73
CA HIS A 793 19.87 -6.35 -14.11
C HIS A 793 18.69 -5.42 -14.41
N SER A 794 17.50 -5.71 -13.87
CA SER A 794 16.33 -4.85 -14.00
C SER A 794 16.55 -3.44 -13.48
N PHE A 795 17.25 -3.29 -12.35
CA PHE A 795 17.60 -1.99 -11.80
C PHE A 795 18.59 -1.25 -12.70
N ARG A 796 19.66 -1.90 -13.16
CA ARG A 796 20.66 -1.30 -14.05
C ARG A 796 20.05 -0.85 -15.38
N ASN A 797 19.22 -1.71 -15.99
CA ASN A 797 18.51 -1.41 -17.23
C ASN A 797 17.49 -0.28 -17.00
N GLY A 798 16.78 -0.31 -15.88
CA GLY A 798 15.85 0.74 -15.48
C GLY A 798 16.54 2.08 -15.31
N LEU A 799 17.70 2.11 -14.67
CA LEU A 799 18.52 3.31 -14.51
C LEU A 799 18.98 3.88 -15.86
N LEU A 800 19.42 3.02 -16.78
CA LEU A 800 19.81 3.43 -18.13
C LEU A 800 18.61 4.04 -18.88
N ILE A 801 17.46 3.38 -18.88
CA ILE A 801 16.23 3.84 -19.55
C ILE A 801 15.75 5.16 -18.93
N SER A 802 15.76 5.29 -17.61
CA SER A 802 15.47 6.53 -16.90
C SER A 802 16.41 7.66 -17.32
N GLY A 803 17.72 7.41 -17.37
CA GLY A 803 18.72 8.38 -17.81
C GLY A 803 18.49 8.86 -19.24
N VAL A 804 18.28 7.93 -20.17
CA VAL A 804 17.96 8.25 -21.59
C VAL A 804 16.66 9.05 -21.69
N SER A 805 15.64 8.70 -20.91
CA SER A 805 14.34 9.38 -20.92
C SER A 805 14.44 10.83 -20.43
N TRP A 806 15.24 11.10 -19.40
CA TRP A 806 15.56 12.46 -18.96
C TRP A 806 16.28 13.27 -20.05
N ILE A 807 17.27 12.67 -20.72
CA ILE A 807 18.00 13.31 -21.83
C ILE A 807 17.02 13.66 -22.97
N VAL A 808 16.18 12.70 -23.39
CA VAL A 808 15.16 12.94 -24.44
C VAL A 808 14.21 14.05 -24.03
N MET A 809 13.75 14.07 -22.78
CA MET A 809 12.86 15.12 -22.28
C MET A 809 13.51 16.51 -22.37
N VAL A 810 14.77 16.64 -21.96
CA VAL A 810 15.53 17.90 -22.08
C VAL A 810 15.71 18.32 -23.54
N LEU A 811 16.06 17.38 -24.43
CA LEU A 811 16.21 17.66 -25.86
C LEU A 811 14.90 18.13 -26.50
N VAL A 812 13.77 17.49 -26.18
CA VAL A 812 12.43 17.90 -26.65
C VAL A 812 12.07 19.27 -26.09
N TYR A 813 12.36 19.55 -24.81
CA TYR A 813 12.15 20.85 -24.20
C TYR A 813 12.92 21.96 -24.95
N VAL A 814 14.24 21.79 -25.14
CA VAL A 814 15.10 22.75 -25.82
C VAL A 814 14.65 22.97 -27.27
N ARG A 815 14.34 21.91 -28.01
CA ARG A 815 13.84 22.00 -29.39
C ARG A 815 12.50 22.72 -29.47
N SER A 816 11.60 22.50 -28.52
CA SER A 816 10.30 23.18 -28.47
C SER A 816 10.44 24.69 -28.26
N ARG A 817 11.36 25.13 -27.37
CA ARG A 817 11.66 26.55 -27.14
C ARG A 817 12.30 27.24 -28.34
N ARG A 818 13.23 26.57 -29.04
CA ARG A 818 13.87 27.13 -30.26
C ARG A 818 12.87 27.35 -31.39
N ARG A 819 11.93 26.43 -31.59
CA ARG A 819 10.86 26.58 -32.59
C ARG A 819 9.87 27.70 -32.23
N GLY A 820 9.51 27.86 -30.95
CA GLY A 820 8.68 28.97 -30.49
C GLY A 820 9.31 30.34 -30.77
N LYS A 821 10.62 30.49 -30.48
CA LYS A 821 11.38 31.71 -30.80
C LYS A 821 11.47 31.98 -32.31
N ALA A 822 11.68 30.96 -33.14
CA ALA A 822 11.75 31.09 -34.59
C ALA A 822 10.40 31.50 -35.22
N ASN A 823 9.28 31.15 -34.59
CA ASN A 823 7.94 31.48 -35.06
C ASN A 823 7.38 32.81 -34.50
N GLY A 824 8.17 33.58 -33.74
CA GLY A 824 7.74 34.85 -33.16
C GLY A 824 6.70 34.74 -32.03
N GLU A 825 6.49 33.54 -31.47
CA GLU A 825 5.63 33.36 -30.29
C GLU A 825 6.40 33.82 -29.04
N ILE A 826 6.18 35.08 -28.64
CA ILE A 826 6.63 35.62 -27.35
C ILE A 826 5.74 35.00 -26.26
N ASP A 827 6.32 34.17 -25.39
CA ASP A 827 5.64 33.52 -24.26
C ASP A 827 5.02 34.55 -23.30
N VAL A 828 3.73 34.37 -22.96
CA VAL A 828 3.03 34.97 -21.80
C VAL A 828 2.65 33.88 -20.81
#